data_AF-A0A8C2VA86-F1
#
_entry.id   AF-A0A8C2VA86-F1
#
_cell.length_a   1.000
_cell.length_b   1.000
_cell.length_c   1.000
_cell.angle_alpha   90.00
_cell.angle_beta   90.00
_cell.angle_gamma   90.00
#
_symmetry.space_group_name_H-M   'P 1'
#
loop_
_entity.id
_entity.type
_entity.pdbx_description
1 polymer ?
#
loop_
_entity_poly.entity_id
_entity_poly.type
_entity_poly.pdbx_seq_one_letter_code
_entity_poly.pdbx_strand_id
1 'polypeptide(L)'
;QYGNPLNKYIRHYEGLSYSVDSLHQKHQRAKRAVSQEDQFLRLDFHALGRHFNLRMKRDTSLFSDEFKVETSDRVLDYDTSHIYTGHIYGEEGSFSHGSVIDGRFEGFVRTRGGTFYIEPAERYIRDRALPFHSVIYHEDDINYPHKYGPQGGCADHAVFERMKRYQMTGVEAAAQKPQEEHAPNGPELLRKKRTTLAERNTCQLYIQTDHLFYKYYGTREAVIAQISSHVKAIDTIYQTTDFSGIRNISFMVKRIRINTTADEKDPTNPFRFPNIGVEKFLELNSEQNHDDYCLAYVFTDRDFDDGVLGLAWVGAPSGSSGGICEKSKLYSDGKKKSLNTGIITVQNYGSHVPPKVSHITFAHEVGHNFGSPHDSGTECTPGESKNLGQKENGNYIMYARATSGDKLNNNKFSLCSIRNISQVLEKKRNNCFVESGQPICGNGMVEPGEECDCGYSDQCKDECCFDANQPVGKKCKLKPGKQCSPSQGPCCTAQCSFKSKAEKCRDDSDCAREGVCNGVTALCPASDPKPNFTDCNRHTQVCINGQCAGSICEKYDLEECTCASSDGKDDKELCHVCCMKKMEPSTCASTGSVQWSRHFGGRTITLQPGSPCNDFRGYCDVFMRCRLVDADGPLARLKKAIFSTQLYENIAEWIVANWWAVLLMGIALIMLMAGFIKVCSVHTPSSNPKLPPPKPLPGTLKRRRPPQPMQQPQRQRPRESYQMGHMRR
;
A
#
# COMPACT_ATOMS: atom_id res chain seq x y z
N GLN A 1 2.28 -13.37 21.23
CA GLN A 1 2.65 -12.03 21.72
C GLN A 1 1.74 -10.98 21.05
N TYR A 2 0.52 -10.65 21.55
CA TYR A 2 -0.35 -9.68 20.86
C TYR A 2 -0.39 -8.30 21.50
N GLY A 3 -0.25 -7.28 20.66
CA GLY A 3 -0.41 -5.87 20.99
C GLY A 3 -1.74 -5.27 20.56
N ASN A 4 -2.22 -4.28 21.34
CA ASN A 4 -3.26 -3.31 20.97
C ASN A 4 -3.03 -2.70 19.56
N PRO A 5 -3.98 -1.92 19.02
CA PRO A 5 -3.86 -1.41 17.65
C PRO A 5 -2.50 -0.81 17.25
N LEU A 6 -1.91 -1.31 16.15
CA LEU A 6 -0.66 -0.80 15.57
C LEU A 6 -0.79 0.65 15.11
N ASN A 7 -1.97 0.99 14.60
CA ASN A 7 -2.35 2.34 14.16
C ASN A 7 -3.88 2.46 14.19
N LYS A 8 -4.43 3.54 13.62
CA LYS A 8 -5.88 3.76 13.56
C LYS A 8 -6.66 2.68 12.79
N TYR A 9 -5.97 1.81 12.06
CA TYR A 9 -6.56 0.82 11.17
C TYR A 9 -6.36 -0.63 11.64
N ILE A 10 -5.20 -1.00 12.15
CA ILE A 10 -4.88 -2.38 12.51
C ILE A 10 -5.08 -2.55 14.00
N ARG A 11 -6.11 -3.30 14.42
CA ARG A 11 -6.54 -3.43 15.81
C ARG A 11 -5.74 -4.44 16.63
N HIS A 12 -5.41 -5.58 16.05
CA HIS A 12 -4.71 -6.66 16.73
C HIS A 12 -3.54 -7.11 15.86
N TYR A 13 -2.40 -7.42 16.50
CA TYR A 13 -1.20 -7.89 15.82
C TYR A 13 -0.32 -8.72 16.75
N GLU A 14 0.46 -9.66 16.20
CA GLU A 14 1.53 -10.34 16.91
C GLU A 14 2.90 -9.76 16.58
N GLY A 15 3.78 -9.67 17.58
CA GLY A 15 5.22 -9.62 17.33
C GLY A 15 5.70 -10.94 16.73
N LEU A 16 6.47 -10.87 15.64
CA LEU A 16 7.05 -12.01 14.94
C LEU A 16 8.57 -11.95 14.98
N SER A 17 9.17 -13.05 15.47
CA SER A 17 10.61 -13.25 15.53
C SER A 17 11.00 -14.62 15.00
N TYR A 18 12.03 -14.65 14.15
CA TYR A 18 12.73 -15.86 13.73
C TYR A 18 14.22 -15.53 13.52
N SER A 19 15.06 -16.53 13.25
CA SER A 19 16.48 -16.28 13.01
C SER A 19 16.69 -15.57 11.67
N VAL A 20 16.93 -14.26 11.77
CA VAL A 20 17.22 -13.36 10.65
C VAL A 20 18.49 -13.82 9.90
N ASP A 21 19.54 -14.19 10.63
CA ASP A 21 20.79 -14.71 10.03
C ASP A 21 20.56 -16.01 9.25
N SER A 22 19.76 -16.93 9.79
CA SER A 22 19.42 -18.19 9.12
C SER A 22 18.64 -17.94 7.83
N LEU A 23 17.63 -17.06 7.86
CA LEU A 23 16.86 -16.72 6.67
C LEU A 23 17.73 -16.00 5.63
N HIS A 24 18.60 -15.09 6.07
CA HIS A 24 19.54 -14.40 5.19
C HIS A 24 20.51 -15.39 4.51
N GLN A 25 21.09 -16.34 5.25
CA GLN A 25 21.95 -17.38 4.68
C GLN A 25 21.21 -18.29 3.69
N LYS A 26 19.97 -18.68 4.01
CA LYS A 26 19.12 -19.44 3.08
C LYS A 26 18.81 -18.62 1.82
N HIS A 27 18.51 -17.33 1.95
CA HIS A 27 18.30 -16.42 0.81
C HIS A 27 19.55 -16.32 -0.06
N GLN A 28 20.74 -16.13 0.53
CA GLN A 28 22.00 -16.09 -0.21
C GLN A 28 22.30 -17.39 -0.95
N ARG A 29 21.97 -18.55 -0.35
CA ARG A 29 22.05 -19.85 -1.03
C ARG A 29 21.08 -19.93 -2.18
N ALA A 30 19.80 -19.61 -1.97
CA ALA A 30 18.77 -19.64 -3.02
C ALA A 30 19.06 -18.70 -4.20
N LYS A 31 19.71 -17.57 -3.95
CA LYS A 31 20.17 -16.64 -4.98
C LYS A 31 21.26 -17.24 -5.87
N ARG A 32 22.16 -18.05 -5.30
CA ARG A 32 23.32 -18.67 -5.98
C ARG A 32 23.07 -20.13 -6.37
N ALA A 33 21.90 -20.66 -6.05
CA ALA A 33 21.56 -22.06 -6.21
C ALA A 33 21.54 -22.45 -7.68
N VAL A 34 22.42 -23.39 -8.04
CA VAL A 34 22.40 -24.08 -9.34
C VAL A 34 21.40 -25.24 -9.28
N SER A 35 21.30 -25.91 -8.12
CA SER A 35 20.34 -26.99 -7.86
C SER A 35 18.98 -26.47 -7.37
N GLN A 36 17.87 -27.07 -7.81
CA GLN A 36 16.49 -26.70 -7.50
C GLN A 36 16.11 -26.86 -6.04
N GLU A 37 16.67 -27.86 -5.34
CA GLU A 37 16.38 -28.02 -3.91
C GLU A 37 16.82 -26.79 -3.11
N ASP A 38 17.95 -26.18 -3.52
CA ASP A 38 18.48 -24.97 -2.91
C ASP A 38 17.80 -23.69 -3.41
N GLN A 39 17.01 -23.73 -4.50
CA GLN A 39 16.24 -22.58 -5.00
C GLN A 39 15.06 -22.22 -4.10
N PHE A 40 14.62 -23.15 -3.24
CA PHE A 40 13.51 -22.93 -2.32
C PHE A 40 13.95 -22.24 -1.03
N LEU A 41 13.32 -21.13 -0.72
CA LEU A 41 13.42 -20.48 0.57
C LEU A 41 12.34 -21.03 1.50
N ARG A 42 12.76 -21.76 2.54
CA ARG A 42 11.90 -22.25 3.61
C ARG A 42 11.96 -21.34 4.83
N LEU A 43 10.80 -20.80 5.22
CA LEU A 43 10.62 -19.97 6.40
C LEU A 43 9.55 -20.59 7.31
N ASP A 44 9.98 -21.00 8.50
CA ASP A 44 9.15 -21.62 9.53
C ASP A 44 9.01 -20.67 10.71
N PHE A 45 7.78 -20.40 11.13
CA PHE A 45 7.49 -19.61 12.34
C PHE A 45 6.11 -19.94 12.90
N HIS A 46 5.88 -19.56 14.16
CA HIS A 46 4.59 -19.70 14.83
C HIS A 46 4.05 -18.32 15.20
N ALA A 47 2.82 -18.02 14.76
CA ALA A 47 2.10 -16.80 15.08
C ALA A 47 0.57 -17.03 14.92
N LEU A 48 -0.25 -16.20 15.54
CA LEU A 48 -1.74 -16.27 15.52
C LEU A 48 -2.25 -17.62 15.98
N GLY A 49 -1.55 -18.21 16.96
CA GLY A 49 -1.84 -19.55 17.46
C GLY A 49 -1.70 -20.63 16.38
N ARG A 50 -0.97 -20.36 15.29
CA ARG A 50 -0.82 -21.18 14.09
C ARG A 50 0.65 -21.34 13.69
N HIS A 51 0.99 -22.52 13.18
CA HIS A 51 2.29 -22.77 12.57
C HIS A 51 2.27 -22.44 11.07
N PHE A 52 3.21 -21.60 10.62
CA PHE A 52 3.44 -21.25 9.22
C PHE A 52 4.73 -21.92 8.73
N ASN A 53 4.62 -22.74 7.69
CA ASN A 53 5.75 -23.35 6.99
C ASN A 53 5.71 -22.87 5.54
N LEU A 54 6.35 -21.74 5.25
CA LEU A 54 6.36 -21.15 3.93
C LEU A 54 7.42 -21.81 3.07
N ARG A 55 7.01 -22.34 1.92
CA ARG A 55 7.91 -22.78 0.86
C ARG A 55 7.79 -21.81 -0.31
N MET A 56 8.85 -21.04 -0.54
CA MET A 56 8.85 -19.96 -1.51
C MET A 56 9.98 -20.12 -2.53
N LYS A 57 9.79 -19.57 -3.72
CA LYS A 57 10.80 -19.45 -4.78
C LYS A 57 10.86 -18.01 -5.26
N ARG A 58 11.99 -17.62 -5.83
CA ARG A 58 12.14 -16.29 -6.45
C ARG A 58 11.07 -16.09 -7.54
N ASP A 59 10.39 -14.96 -7.50
CA ASP A 59 9.41 -14.59 -8.54
C ASP A 59 10.14 -14.00 -9.75
N THR A 60 10.08 -14.70 -10.88
CA THR A 60 10.65 -14.26 -12.16
C THR A 60 9.59 -13.79 -13.16
N SER A 61 8.31 -13.86 -12.79
CA SER A 61 7.18 -13.54 -13.68
C SER A 61 6.74 -12.08 -13.59
N LEU A 62 6.98 -11.45 -12.45
CA LEU A 62 6.47 -10.12 -12.13
C LEU A 62 7.20 -8.98 -12.86
N PHE A 63 8.46 -9.19 -13.22
CA PHE A 63 9.31 -8.22 -13.90
C PHE A 63 9.64 -8.71 -15.31
N SER A 64 9.64 -7.83 -16.30
CA SER A 64 10.05 -8.21 -17.65
C SER A 64 11.53 -8.59 -17.70
N ASP A 65 11.93 -9.42 -18.67
CA ASP A 65 13.36 -9.76 -18.88
C ASP A 65 14.26 -8.53 -19.11
N GLU A 66 13.69 -7.44 -19.64
CA GLU A 66 14.35 -6.15 -19.87
C GLU A 66 14.18 -5.16 -18.71
N PHE A 67 13.80 -5.64 -17.51
CA PHE A 67 13.47 -4.77 -16.39
C PHE A 67 14.63 -3.85 -15.99
N LYS A 68 14.34 -2.56 -15.84
CA LYS A 68 15.31 -1.53 -15.42
C LYS A 68 14.75 -0.67 -14.28
N VAL A 69 15.65 -0.27 -13.36
CA VAL A 69 15.36 0.72 -12.32
C VAL A 69 16.04 2.04 -12.66
N GLU A 70 15.25 3.10 -12.72
CA GLU A 70 15.72 4.45 -12.93
C GLU A 70 15.91 5.22 -11.63
N THR A 71 17.00 5.97 -11.61
CA THR A 71 17.39 6.93 -10.60
C THR A 71 17.69 8.24 -11.32
N SER A 72 17.69 9.37 -10.64
CA SER A 72 17.83 10.68 -11.29
C SER A 72 19.09 10.84 -12.13
N ASP A 73 20.15 10.09 -11.82
CA ASP A 73 21.42 10.18 -12.55
C ASP A 73 21.71 8.96 -13.44
N ARG A 74 21.07 7.80 -13.21
CA ARG A 74 21.44 6.51 -13.82
C ARG A 74 20.28 5.55 -13.96
N VAL A 75 20.31 4.76 -15.04
CA VAL A 75 19.52 3.54 -15.20
C VAL A 75 20.37 2.36 -14.72
N LEU A 76 19.84 1.56 -13.82
CA LEU A 76 20.53 0.46 -13.17
C LEU A 76 19.85 -0.87 -13.50
N ASP A 77 20.67 -1.89 -13.73
CA ASP A 77 20.25 -3.28 -13.55
C ASP A 77 20.08 -3.53 -12.06
N TYR A 78 18.90 -3.99 -11.66
CA TYR A 78 18.56 -4.20 -10.26
C TYR A 78 18.27 -5.67 -10.00
N ASP A 79 18.80 -6.17 -8.89
CA ASP A 79 18.63 -7.56 -8.48
C ASP A 79 17.30 -7.78 -7.77
N THR A 80 16.33 -8.35 -8.48
CA THR A 80 15.01 -8.70 -7.94
C THR A 80 14.98 -10.03 -7.18
N SER A 81 16.14 -10.68 -6.96
CA SER A 81 16.22 -12.00 -6.32
C SER A 81 15.72 -12.06 -4.87
N HIS A 82 15.47 -10.90 -4.26
CA HIS A 82 14.86 -10.79 -2.95
C HIS A 82 13.33 -10.91 -2.96
N ILE A 83 12.67 -10.96 -4.12
CA ILE A 83 11.22 -11.13 -4.28
C ILE A 83 10.87 -12.60 -4.42
N TYR A 84 9.87 -13.06 -3.66
CA TYR A 84 9.50 -14.45 -3.54
C TYR A 84 7.98 -14.66 -3.66
N THR A 85 7.58 -15.69 -4.39
CA THR A 85 6.24 -16.27 -4.41
C THR A 85 6.27 -17.69 -3.85
N GLY A 86 5.18 -18.14 -3.25
CA GLY A 86 5.14 -19.47 -2.66
C GLY A 86 3.78 -19.85 -2.12
N HIS A 87 3.78 -20.84 -1.24
CA HIS A 87 2.60 -21.34 -0.56
C HIS A 87 3.00 -21.86 0.82
N ILE A 88 2.00 -22.08 1.67
CA ILE A 88 2.20 -22.83 2.91
C ILE A 88 2.37 -24.30 2.52
N TYR A 89 3.51 -24.89 2.87
CA TYR A 89 3.83 -26.27 2.52
C TYR A 89 2.75 -27.22 3.02
N GLY A 90 2.11 -27.88 2.06
CA GLY A 90 1.02 -28.83 2.31
C GLY A 90 -0.38 -28.25 2.39
N GLU A 91 -0.58 -26.94 2.34
CA GLU A 91 -1.91 -26.35 2.38
C GLU A 91 -2.40 -25.93 0.99
N GLU A 92 -3.38 -26.67 0.47
CA GLU A 92 -3.97 -26.41 -0.85
C GLU A 92 -4.75 -25.08 -0.89
N GLY A 93 -4.47 -24.30 -1.93
CA GLY A 93 -5.08 -22.98 -2.15
C GLY A 93 -4.47 -21.88 -1.27
N SER A 94 -3.40 -22.19 -0.53
CA SER A 94 -2.58 -21.15 0.10
C SER A 94 -1.67 -20.49 -0.92
N PHE A 95 -1.38 -19.22 -0.71
CA PHE A 95 -0.54 -18.41 -1.58
C PHE A 95 0.21 -17.40 -0.74
N SER A 96 1.52 -17.27 -0.92
CA SER A 96 2.33 -16.26 -0.25
C SER A 96 3.13 -15.47 -1.26
N HIS A 97 3.25 -14.16 -1.01
CA HIS A 97 4.08 -13.26 -1.80
C HIS A 97 4.78 -12.29 -0.87
N GLY A 98 6.06 -12.04 -1.11
CA GLY A 98 6.82 -11.12 -0.28
C GLY A 98 8.25 -10.92 -0.72
N SER A 99 9.00 -10.25 0.13
CA SER A 99 10.40 -9.89 -0.05
C SER A 99 11.21 -10.28 1.17
N VAL A 100 12.47 -10.68 0.97
CA VAL A 100 13.42 -10.92 2.06
C VAL A 100 14.54 -9.89 2.01
N ILE A 101 14.53 -8.97 2.97
CA ILE A 101 15.48 -7.87 3.09
C ILE A 101 16.20 -8.02 4.42
N ASP A 102 17.54 -8.10 4.39
CA ASP A 102 18.37 -8.31 5.58
C ASP A 102 17.92 -9.48 6.46
N GLY A 103 17.42 -10.56 5.85
CA GLY A 103 16.93 -11.74 6.56
C GLY A 103 15.56 -11.57 7.22
N ARG A 104 14.84 -10.47 6.95
CA ARG A 104 13.46 -10.25 7.36
C ARG A 104 12.54 -10.41 6.16
N PHE A 105 11.56 -11.29 6.28
CA PHE A 105 10.45 -11.43 5.35
C PHE A 105 9.38 -10.36 5.62
N GLU A 106 8.97 -9.68 4.56
CA GLU A 106 7.85 -8.75 4.51
C GLU A 106 6.94 -9.16 3.34
N GLY A 107 5.64 -9.24 3.55
CA GLY A 107 4.70 -9.68 2.52
C GLY A 107 3.36 -10.13 3.09
N PHE A 108 2.63 -10.93 2.31
CA PHE A 108 1.35 -11.49 2.74
C PHE A 108 1.27 -13.00 2.48
N VAL A 109 0.46 -13.66 3.30
CA VAL A 109 0.17 -15.08 3.23
C VAL A 109 -1.34 -15.25 3.20
N ARG A 110 -1.88 -15.62 2.05
CA ARG A 110 -3.30 -15.91 1.84
C ARG A 110 -3.57 -17.38 2.08
N THR A 111 -4.63 -17.65 2.84
CA THR A 111 -5.09 -18.99 3.22
C THR A 111 -6.60 -19.09 2.99
N ARG A 112 -7.20 -20.25 3.27
CA ARG A 112 -8.67 -20.39 3.23
C ARG A 112 -9.38 -19.57 4.31
N GLY A 113 -8.70 -19.33 5.42
CA GLY A 113 -9.24 -18.57 6.56
C GLY A 113 -9.05 -17.06 6.46
N GLY A 114 -8.42 -16.58 5.38
CA GLY A 114 -8.11 -15.18 5.15
C GLY A 114 -6.64 -14.91 4.90
N THR A 115 -6.28 -13.64 4.87
CA THR A 115 -4.95 -13.13 4.52
C THR A 115 -4.22 -12.57 5.74
N PHE A 116 -2.98 -13.03 5.94
CA PHE A 116 -2.06 -12.55 6.95
C PHE A 116 -1.05 -11.60 6.32
N TYR A 117 -0.78 -10.48 6.98
CA TYR A 117 0.21 -9.50 6.54
C TYR A 117 1.39 -9.51 7.50
N ILE A 118 2.61 -9.48 6.97
CA ILE A 118 3.86 -9.46 7.73
C ILE A 118 4.64 -8.21 7.32
N GLU A 119 4.90 -7.33 8.28
CA GLU A 119 5.57 -6.05 8.04
C GLU A 119 6.68 -5.78 9.06
N PRO A 120 7.69 -4.96 8.74
CA PRO A 120 8.71 -4.55 9.71
C PRO A 120 8.10 -3.79 10.88
N ALA A 121 8.46 -4.17 12.11
CA ALA A 121 7.89 -3.54 13.31
C ALA A 121 8.27 -2.05 13.42
N GLU A 122 9.45 -1.68 12.93
CA GLU A 122 9.98 -0.30 12.88
C GLU A 122 9.11 0.67 12.06
N ARG A 123 8.25 0.16 11.16
CA ARG A 123 7.29 0.96 10.38
C ARG A 123 6.26 1.65 11.28
N TYR A 124 5.89 0.98 12.36
CA TYR A 124 4.83 1.43 13.28
C TYR A 124 5.38 1.94 14.61
N ILE A 125 6.43 1.31 15.13
CA ILE A 125 6.98 1.59 16.44
C ILE A 125 8.43 2.07 16.27
N ARG A 126 8.58 3.39 16.17
CA ARG A 126 9.90 4.04 16.04
C ARG A 126 10.54 4.25 17.41
N ASP A 127 11.88 4.26 17.43
CA ASP A 127 12.69 4.69 18.57
C ASP A 127 12.58 3.84 19.86
N ARG A 128 12.21 2.55 19.73
CA ARG A 128 12.17 1.59 20.86
C ARG A 128 12.84 0.27 20.49
N ALA A 129 13.63 -0.27 21.42
CA ALA A 129 14.15 -1.63 21.30
C ALA A 129 12.99 -2.62 21.49
N LEU A 130 12.57 -3.28 20.42
CA LEU A 130 11.52 -4.29 20.43
C LEU A 130 12.11 -5.69 20.58
N PRO A 131 11.42 -6.62 21.27
CA PRO A 131 11.84 -8.02 21.34
C PRO A 131 11.58 -8.80 20.04
N PHE A 132 10.97 -8.15 19.04
CA PHE A 132 10.64 -8.70 17.73
C PHE A 132 11.00 -7.73 16.62
N HIS A 133 11.30 -8.27 15.44
CA HIS A 133 11.72 -7.48 14.27
C HIS A 133 10.58 -7.24 13.27
N SER A 134 9.56 -8.10 13.28
CA SER A 134 8.40 -8.02 12.39
C SER A 134 7.12 -8.04 13.20
N VAL A 135 6.03 -7.57 12.59
CA VAL A 135 4.66 -7.74 13.08
C VAL A 135 3.89 -8.59 12.08
N ILE A 136 2.94 -9.38 12.58
CA ILE A 136 2.00 -10.14 11.76
C ILE A 136 0.59 -9.89 12.25
N TYR A 137 -0.36 -9.69 11.34
CA TYR A 137 -1.76 -9.46 11.69
C TYR A 137 -2.69 -10.07 10.64
N HIS A 138 -3.91 -10.41 11.04
CA HIS A 138 -4.91 -10.96 10.13
C HIS A 138 -5.72 -9.84 9.47
N GLU A 139 -6.28 -10.13 8.30
CA GLU A 139 -7.06 -9.14 7.56
C GLU A 139 -8.35 -8.68 8.25
N ASP A 140 -8.88 -9.48 9.17
CA ASP A 140 -10.06 -9.15 9.99
C ASP A 140 -9.72 -8.17 11.13
N ASP A 141 -8.46 -8.11 11.53
CA ASP A 141 -7.97 -7.15 12.52
C ASP A 141 -7.80 -5.76 11.90
N ILE A 142 -7.94 -5.62 10.59
CA ILE A 142 -7.92 -4.34 9.88
C ILE A 142 -9.32 -3.73 9.93
N ASN A 143 -9.51 -2.76 10.82
CA ASN A 143 -10.73 -1.98 10.92
C ASN A 143 -10.49 -0.54 10.48
N TYR A 144 -11.05 -0.16 9.34
CA TYR A 144 -11.08 1.23 8.88
C TYR A 144 -12.11 2.03 9.69
N PRO A 145 -11.71 2.95 10.60
CA PRO A 145 -12.59 3.55 11.61
C PRO A 145 -13.55 4.59 11.04
N HIS A 146 -13.31 5.06 9.80
CA HIS A 146 -14.26 5.91 9.11
C HIS A 146 -15.48 5.07 8.70
N LYS A 147 -16.46 4.98 9.61
CA LYS A 147 -17.84 4.62 9.24
C LYS A 147 -18.27 5.60 8.16
N TYR A 148 -18.32 5.11 6.93
CA TYR A 148 -18.47 5.88 5.70
C TYR A 148 -19.55 6.96 5.81
N GLY A 149 -19.11 8.22 5.73
CA GLY A 149 -19.94 9.35 5.36
C GLY A 149 -19.92 9.54 3.83
N PRO A 150 -20.86 10.32 3.27
CA PRO A 150 -21.01 10.54 1.82
C PRO A 150 -19.84 11.24 1.10
N GLN A 151 -18.67 11.39 1.71
CA GLN A 151 -17.62 12.34 1.29
C GLN A 151 -16.20 11.77 1.12
N GLY A 152 -15.95 10.45 1.21
CA GLY A 152 -14.57 9.92 1.12
C GLY A 152 -14.41 8.65 0.28
N GLY A 153 -13.40 8.66 -0.60
CA GLY A 153 -12.90 7.49 -1.33
C GLY A 153 -12.43 7.78 -2.75
N CYS A 154 -13.28 8.41 -3.55
CA CYS A 154 -13.00 8.79 -4.94
C CYS A 154 -13.07 10.32 -5.08
N ALA A 155 -12.39 10.88 -6.08
CA ALA A 155 -12.47 12.31 -6.36
C ALA A 155 -13.91 12.77 -6.64
N ASP A 156 -14.21 14.03 -6.30
CA ASP A 156 -15.54 14.62 -6.46
C ASP A 156 -16.09 14.48 -7.89
N HIS A 157 -17.42 14.37 -8.02
CA HIS A 157 -18.08 14.18 -9.31
C HIS A 157 -17.77 15.30 -10.33
N ALA A 158 -17.50 16.53 -9.87
CA ALA A 158 -17.07 17.62 -10.73
C ALA A 158 -15.69 17.36 -11.34
N VAL A 159 -14.77 16.70 -10.62
CA VAL A 159 -13.46 16.28 -11.14
C VAL A 159 -13.65 15.28 -12.27
N PHE A 160 -14.49 14.27 -12.03
CA PHE A 160 -14.82 13.25 -13.03
C PHE A 160 -15.38 13.85 -14.32
N GLU A 161 -16.35 14.77 -14.22
CA GLU A 161 -16.94 15.43 -15.39
C GLU A 161 -15.94 16.32 -16.12
N ARG A 162 -15.03 17.01 -15.42
CA ARG A 162 -13.92 17.74 -16.05
C ARG A 162 -12.98 16.82 -16.83
N MET A 163 -12.56 15.72 -16.21
CA MET A 163 -11.68 14.73 -16.84
C MET A 163 -12.35 14.14 -18.09
N LYS A 164 -13.62 13.73 -17.98
CA LYS A 164 -14.40 13.20 -19.11
C LYS A 164 -14.47 14.19 -20.28
N ARG A 165 -14.77 15.47 -20.01
CA ARG A 165 -14.76 16.51 -21.07
C ARG A 165 -13.39 16.64 -21.72
N TYR A 166 -12.32 16.61 -20.94
CA TYR A 166 -10.95 16.70 -21.46
C TYR A 166 -10.60 15.50 -22.36
N GLN A 167 -10.97 14.27 -21.97
CA GLN A 167 -10.73 13.05 -22.77
C GLN A 167 -11.37 13.10 -24.16
N MET A 168 -12.53 13.75 -24.28
CA MET A 168 -13.24 13.94 -25.55
C MET A 168 -12.51 14.90 -26.50
N THR A 169 -11.64 15.78 -25.99
CA THR A 169 -10.92 16.75 -26.83
C THR A 169 -9.79 16.13 -27.65
N GLY A 170 -9.26 14.98 -27.23
CA GLY A 170 -8.21 14.23 -27.94
C GLY A 170 -8.76 13.17 -28.90
N VAL A 171 -10.08 13.15 -29.14
CA VAL A 171 -10.69 12.26 -30.12
C VAL A 171 -10.49 12.91 -31.49
N GLU A 172 -9.57 12.38 -32.28
CA GLU A 172 -9.46 12.77 -33.69
C GLU A 172 -10.80 12.52 -34.37
N ALA A 173 -11.35 13.52 -35.06
CA ALA A 173 -12.54 13.35 -35.88
C ALA A 173 -12.24 12.22 -36.87
N ALA A 174 -12.89 11.07 -36.69
CA ALA A 174 -12.76 9.95 -37.60
C ALA A 174 -13.04 10.48 -39.00
N ALA A 175 -12.01 10.53 -39.84
CA ALA A 175 -12.19 10.81 -41.26
C ALA A 175 -13.20 9.79 -41.77
N GLN A 176 -14.40 10.26 -42.11
CA GLN A 176 -15.46 9.47 -42.70
C GLN A 176 -14.89 8.82 -43.96
N LYS A 177 -14.48 7.55 -43.87
CA LYS A 177 -14.36 6.73 -45.07
C LYS A 177 -15.78 6.49 -45.55
N PRO A 178 -16.10 6.72 -46.84
CA PRO A 178 -17.44 6.52 -47.36
C PRO A 178 -17.90 5.09 -47.10
N GLN A 179 -19.11 5.00 -46.55
CA GLN A 179 -19.81 3.77 -46.25
C GLN A 179 -20.22 3.12 -47.58
N GLU A 180 -19.52 2.07 -48.00
CA GLU A 180 -19.99 1.21 -49.09
C GLU A 180 -21.23 0.42 -48.60
N GLU A 181 -22.38 0.72 -49.19
CA GLU A 181 -23.63 0.00 -48.99
C GLU A 181 -23.44 -1.50 -49.28
N HIS A 182 -23.57 -2.34 -48.24
CA HIS A 182 -23.73 -3.78 -48.41
C HIS A 182 -25.21 -4.15 -48.34
N ALA A 183 -25.69 -4.77 -49.43
CA ALA A 183 -27.04 -5.31 -49.59
C ALA A 183 -27.32 -6.48 -48.62
N PRO A 184 -28.59 -6.77 -48.28
CA PRO A 184 -28.92 -7.74 -47.25
C PRO A 184 -29.09 -9.18 -47.78
N ASN A 185 -28.69 -10.13 -46.91
CA ASN A 185 -29.11 -11.54 -46.77
C ASN A 185 -28.15 -12.65 -47.22
N GLY A 186 -27.54 -13.28 -46.21
CA GLY A 186 -27.08 -14.68 -46.19
C GLY A 186 -26.66 -15.06 -44.76
N PRO A 187 -26.94 -16.28 -44.26
CA PRO A 187 -26.56 -16.67 -42.90
C PRO A 187 -25.09 -17.06 -42.86
N GLU A 188 -24.22 -16.18 -42.37
CA GLU A 188 -22.82 -16.53 -42.10
C GLU A 188 -22.71 -17.37 -40.83
N LEU A 189 -22.49 -18.67 -41.02
CA LEU A 189 -21.93 -19.56 -40.01
C LEU A 189 -20.56 -19.01 -39.56
N LEU A 190 -20.52 -18.38 -38.39
CA LEU A 190 -19.30 -17.91 -37.72
C LEU A 190 -18.39 -19.09 -37.33
N ARG A 191 -17.65 -19.62 -38.30
CA ARG A 191 -16.53 -20.53 -38.04
C ARG A 191 -15.35 -19.69 -37.53
N LYS A 192 -15.24 -19.52 -36.21
CA LYS A 192 -14.00 -19.04 -35.55
C LYS A 192 -12.82 -19.88 -36.08
N LYS A 193 -11.98 -19.31 -36.94
CA LYS A 193 -10.68 -19.89 -37.28
C LYS A 193 -9.89 -20.03 -35.96
N ARG A 194 -9.71 -21.27 -35.49
CA ARG A 194 -8.72 -21.61 -34.47
C ARG A 194 -7.34 -21.45 -35.11
N THR A 195 -6.79 -20.24 -35.04
CA THR A 195 -5.35 -20.01 -35.16
C THR A 195 -4.79 -19.86 -33.76
N THR A 196 -3.89 -20.78 -33.40
CA THR A 196 -3.10 -20.81 -32.17
C THR A 196 -2.06 -19.69 -32.16
N LEU A 197 -2.49 -18.42 -32.18
CA LEU A 197 -1.62 -17.31 -31.79
C LEU A 197 -1.58 -17.28 -30.26
N ALA A 198 -0.39 -17.20 -29.69
CA ALA A 198 -0.24 -17.04 -28.24
C ALA A 198 -1.04 -15.80 -27.78
N GLU A 199 -1.87 -15.99 -26.76
CA GLU A 199 -2.82 -14.96 -26.36
C GLU A 199 -2.09 -13.83 -25.63
N ARG A 200 -2.19 -12.60 -26.18
CA ARG A 200 -1.57 -11.40 -25.60
C ARG A 200 -2.40 -10.88 -24.44
N ASN A 201 -2.15 -11.42 -23.25
CA ASN A 201 -2.93 -11.15 -22.04
C ASN A 201 -2.17 -10.40 -20.95
N THR A 202 -0.94 -9.94 -21.24
CA THR A 202 -0.12 -9.23 -20.24
C THR A 202 0.00 -7.74 -20.51
N CYS A 203 -0.37 -6.93 -19.53
CA CYS A 203 -0.22 -5.47 -19.53
C CYS A 203 1.13 -5.08 -18.89
N GLN A 204 2.00 -4.44 -19.68
CA GLN A 204 3.30 -3.94 -19.19
C GLN A 204 3.15 -2.60 -18.45
N LEU A 205 3.63 -2.54 -17.21
CA LEU A 205 3.53 -1.39 -16.32
C LEU A 205 4.84 -0.59 -16.25
N TYR A 206 4.70 0.73 -16.25
CA TYR A 206 5.73 1.66 -15.75
C TYR A 206 5.30 2.20 -14.39
N ILE A 207 6.12 2.00 -13.36
CA ILE A 207 5.78 2.43 -12.00
C ILE A 207 6.82 3.43 -11.48
N GLN A 208 6.36 4.61 -11.11
CA GLN A 208 7.18 5.66 -10.51
C GLN A 208 6.83 5.80 -9.03
N THR A 209 7.80 6.10 -8.19
CA THR A 209 7.57 6.52 -6.80
C THR A 209 8.20 7.86 -6.56
N ASP A 210 7.49 8.72 -5.84
CA ASP A 210 7.99 10.03 -5.50
C ASP A 210 8.86 10.01 -4.21
N HIS A 211 9.43 11.17 -3.87
CA HIS A 211 10.30 11.32 -2.70
C HIS A 211 9.59 11.06 -1.37
N LEU A 212 8.28 11.31 -1.28
CA LEU A 212 7.50 11.04 -0.06
C LEU A 212 7.28 9.54 0.13
N PHE A 213 6.95 8.81 -0.93
CA PHE A 213 6.85 7.35 -0.89
C PHE A 213 8.18 6.71 -0.47
N TYR A 214 9.30 7.15 -1.08
CA TYR A 214 10.63 6.67 -0.69
C TYR A 214 10.97 6.98 0.77
N LYS A 215 10.66 8.20 1.23
CA LYS A 215 10.90 8.62 2.62
C LYS A 215 10.15 7.76 3.63
N TYR A 216 8.95 7.29 3.29
CA TYR A 216 8.17 6.43 4.17
C TYR A 216 8.80 5.05 4.35
N TYR A 217 9.20 4.39 3.26
CA TYR A 217 9.75 3.04 3.28
C TYR A 217 11.27 2.97 3.52
N GLY A 218 11.97 4.09 3.38
CA GLY A 218 13.37 4.27 3.75
C GLY A 218 14.37 3.79 2.70
N THR A 219 14.27 2.54 2.24
CA THR A 219 15.21 1.92 1.29
C THR A 219 14.59 1.61 -0.07
N ARG A 220 15.42 1.46 -1.11
CA ARG A 220 14.95 1.07 -2.45
C ARG A 220 14.35 -0.32 -2.46
N GLU A 221 14.97 -1.24 -1.73
CA GLU A 221 14.55 -2.64 -1.58
C GLU A 221 13.13 -2.71 -1.03
N ALA A 222 12.83 -1.92 0.01
CA ALA A 222 11.50 -1.84 0.61
C ALA A 222 10.48 -1.23 -0.36
N VAL A 223 10.84 -0.17 -1.09
CA VAL A 223 9.99 0.42 -2.13
C VAL A 223 9.66 -0.60 -3.22
N ILE A 224 10.64 -1.36 -3.71
CA ILE A 224 10.44 -2.38 -4.74
C ILE A 224 9.59 -3.54 -4.20
N ALA A 225 9.78 -3.94 -2.95
CA ALA A 225 8.93 -4.93 -2.30
C ALA A 225 7.46 -4.49 -2.25
N GLN A 226 7.21 -3.21 -1.96
CA GLN A 226 5.87 -2.65 -1.94
C GLN A 226 5.24 -2.60 -3.33
N ILE A 227 5.97 -2.11 -4.34
CA ILE A 227 5.51 -2.15 -5.73
C ILE A 227 5.19 -3.58 -6.14
N SER A 228 6.06 -4.52 -5.81
CA SER A 228 5.91 -5.94 -6.11
C SER A 228 4.63 -6.52 -5.49
N SER A 229 4.38 -6.22 -4.21
CA SER A 229 3.16 -6.63 -3.50
C SER A 229 1.90 -6.10 -4.19
N HIS A 230 1.87 -4.82 -4.57
CA HIS A 230 0.74 -4.20 -5.25
C HIS A 230 0.46 -4.85 -6.60
N VAL A 231 1.49 -5.05 -7.42
CA VAL A 231 1.34 -5.68 -8.75
C VAL A 231 0.88 -7.12 -8.62
N LYS A 232 1.42 -7.90 -7.66
CA LYS A 232 0.99 -9.28 -7.46
C LYS A 232 -0.44 -9.39 -6.97
N ALA A 233 -0.88 -8.46 -6.11
CA ALA A 233 -2.25 -8.42 -5.63
C ALA A 233 -3.24 -8.18 -6.79
N ILE A 234 -2.99 -7.19 -7.65
CA ILE A 234 -3.86 -6.93 -8.82
C ILE A 234 -3.77 -8.06 -9.86
N ASP A 235 -2.60 -8.64 -10.09
CA ASP A 235 -2.40 -9.78 -10.99
C ASP A 235 -3.29 -10.96 -10.58
N THR A 236 -3.34 -11.26 -9.28
CA THR A 236 -4.22 -12.32 -8.74
C THR A 236 -5.71 -12.02 -8.98
N ILE A 237 -6.15 -10.77 -8.78
CA ILE A 237 -7.55 -10.37 -8.97
C ILE A 237 -7.94 -10.49 -10.45
N TYR A 238 -7.11 -9.99 -11.37
CA TYR A 238 -7.42 -9.97 -12.80
C TYR A 238 -7.29 -11.34 -13.46
N GLN A 239 -6.33 -12.18 -13.06
CA GLN A 239 -6.20 -13.54 -13.60
C GLN A 239 -7.39 -14.42 -13.24
N THR A 240 -7.95 -14.25 -12.03
CA THR A 240 -9.07 -15.04 -11.53
C THR A 240 -10.45 -14.55 -12.01
N THR A 241 -10.49 -13.44 -12.77
CA THR A 241 -11.72 -12.87 -13.33
C THR A 241 -11.94 -13.33 -14.77
N ASP A 242 -13.16 -13.75 -15.11
CA ASP A 242 -13.55 -14.10 -16.49
C ASP A 242 -14.19 -12.89 -17.19
N PHE A 243 -13.42 -12.23 -18.05
CA PHE A 243 -13.89 -11.09 -18.85
C PHE A 243 -14.54 -11.58 -20.15
N SER A 244 -15.73 -12.17 -20.00
CA SER A 244 -16.56 -12.65 -21.12
C SER A 244 -15.83 -13.62 -22.07
N GLY A 245 -15.03 -14.53 -21.51
CA GLY A 245 -14.23 -15.50 -22.25
C GLY A 245 -12.75 -15.12 -22.40
N ILE A 246 -12.37 -13.89 -22.06
CA ILE A 246 -10.98 -13.47 -21.93
C ILE A 246 -10.53 -13.75 -20.48
N ARG A 247 -9.57 -14.65 -20.32
CA ARG A 247 -9.08 -15.12 -19.01
C ARG A 247 -7.58 -14.87 -18.87
N ASN A 248 -7.05 -14.99 -17.65
CA ASN A 248 -5.62 -14.89 -17.37
C ASN A 248 -5.02 -13.54 -17.78
N ILE A 249 -5.75 -12.44 -17.59
CA ILE A 249 -5.18 -11.09 -17.71
C ILE A 249 -4.15 -10.91 -16.61
N SER A 250 -2.92 -10.59 -16.99
CA SER A 250 -1.78 -10.49 -16.09
C SER A 250 -1.09 -9.13 -16.21
N PHE A 251 -0.30 -8.78 -15.19
CA PHE A 251 0.50 -7.56 -15.17
C PHE A 251 1.97 -7.90 -14.94
N MET A 252 2.84 -7.18 -15.65
CA MET A 252 4.28 -7.26 -15.43
C MET A 252 4.89 -5.87 -15.43
N VAL A 253 5.88 -5.65 -14.58
CA VAL A 253 6.58 -4.37 -14.50
C VAL A 253 7.74 -4.36 -15.49
N LYS A 254 7.70 -3.41 -16.42
CA LYS A 254 8.76 -3.23 -17.43
C LYS A 254 9.84 -2.27 -16.96
N ARG A 255 9.45 -1.20 -16.26
CA ARG A 255 10.38 -0.19 -15.76
C ARG A 255 9.87 0.39 -14.45
N ILE A 256 10.80 0.66 -13.54
CA ILE A 256 10.52 1.38 -12.28
C ILE A 256 11.38 2.63 -12.21
N ARG A 257 10.82 3.77 -11.77
CA ARG A 257 11.58 4.96 -11.42
C ARG A 257 11.38 5.32 -9.96
N ILE A 258 12.46 5.30 -9.16
CA ILE A 258 12.39 5.61 -7.73
C ILE A 258 13.09 6.93 -7.46
N ASN A 259 12.28 7.97 -7.24
CA ASN A 259 12.76 9.25 -6.74
C ASN A 259 13.00 9.14 -5.22
N THR A 260 14.20 9.48 -4.81
CA THR A 260 14.67 9.52 -3.43
C THR A 260 14.47 10.90 -2.81
N THR A 261 14.84 11.08 -1.54
CA THR A 261 14.84 12.39 -0.88
C THR A 261 15.82 13.40 -1.49
N ALA A 262 16.80 12.96 -2.29
CA ALA A 262 17.68 13.88 -3.02
C ALA A 262 16.91 14.63 -4.12
N ASP A 263 15.91 13.98 -4.72
CA ASP A 263 15.16 14.45 -5.88
C ASP A 263 14.11 15.49 -5.54
N GLU A 264 13.83 15.68 -4.24
CA GLU A 264 13.05 16.81 -3.71
C GLU A 264 13.75 18.15 -4.00
N LYS A 265 15.09 18.17 -4.07
CA LYS A 265 15.85 19.40 -4.29
C LYS A 265 16.09 19.71 -5.77
N ASP A 266 15.76 18.77 -6.65
CA ASP A 266 15.96 18.93 -8.09
C ASP A 266 14.92 19.94 -8.65
N PRO A 267 15.34 21.10 -9.18
CA PRO A 267 14.41 22.08 -9.73
C PRO A 267 13.65 21.58 -10.97
N THR A 268 14.16 20.56 -11.66
CA THR A 268 13.53 19.94 -12.84
C THR A 268 12.46 18.93 -12.47
N ASN A 269 12.44 18.43 -11.23
CA ASN A 269 11.45 17.48 -10.75
C ASN A 269 10.14 18.21 -10.40
N PRO A 270 9.04 18.01 -11.15
CA PRO A 270 7.78 18.68 -10.87
C PRO A 270 7.07 18.10 -9.63
N PHE A 271 7.43 16.89 -9.19
CA PHE A 271 6.86 16.22 -8.02
C PHE A 271 7.50 16.64 -6.68
N ARG A 272 8.42 17.62 -6.71
CA ARG A 272 9.16 18.08 -5.53
C ARG A 272 8.32 18.87 -4.52
N PHE A 273 7.20 19.43 -4.94
CA PHE A 273 6.39 20.26 -4.05
C PHE A 273 5.61 19.37 -3.05
N PRO A 274 5.53 19.77 -1.78
CA PRO A 274 4.80 18.98 -0.77
C PRO A 274 3.29 18.99 -1.04
N ASN A 275 2.75 20.16 -1.40
CA ASN A 275 1.32 20.37 -1.55
C ASN A 275 0.95 20.41 -3.04
N ILE A 276 0.72 19.23 -3.63
CA ILE A 276 0.24 19.09 -5.02
C ILE A 276 -1.17 18.48 -4.95
N GLY A 277 -2.16 19.18 -5.51
CA GLY A 277 -3.53 18.66 -5.60
C GLY A 277 -3.62 17.42 -6.48
N VAL A 278 -4.61 16.56 -6.22
CA VAL A 278 -4.73 15.23 -6.84
C VAL A 278 -4.81 15.29 -8.37
N GLU A 279 -5.56 16.24 -8.96
CA GLU A 279 -5.64 16.34 -10.41
C GLU A 279 -4.32 16.80 -11.02
N LYS A 280 -3.63 17.74 -10.35
CA LYS A 280 -2.34 18.21 -10.83
C LYS A 280 -1.29 17.11 -10.74
N PHE A 281 -1.34 16.29 -9.70
CA PHE A 281 -0.42 15.17 -9.53
C PHE A 281 -0.59 14.12 -10.65
N LEU A 282 -1.84 13.79 -11.02
CA LEU A 282 -2.11 12.95 -12.19
C LEU A 282 -1.67 13.62 -13.50
N GLU A 283 -1.96 14.91 -13.67
CA GLU A 283 -1.56 15.67 -14.87
C GLU A 283 -0.04 15.63 -15.08
N LEU A 284 0.75 15.79 -14.02
CA LEU A 284 2.22 15.70 -14.07
C LEU A 284 2.71 14.32 -14.53
N ASN A 285 2.00 13.24 -14.17
CA ASN A 285 2.28 11.92 -14.72
C ASN A 285 1.91 11.87 -16.22
N SER A 286 0.74 12.40 -16.59
CA SER A 286 0.25 12.41 -17.97
C SER A 286 1.08 13.28 -18.92
N GLU A 287 1.81 14.29 -18.45
CA GLU A 287 2.70 15.13 -19.28
C GLU A 287 3.97 14.40 -19.77
N GLN A 288 4.25 13.21 -19.26
CA GLN A 288 5.35 12.36 -19.74
C GLN A 288 4.90 11.50 -20.94
N ASN A 289 5.86 10.97 -21.72
CA ASN A 289 5.57 10.01 -22.78
C ASN A 289 5.60 8.58 -22.22
N HIS A 290 4.48 7.88 -22.34
CA HIS A 290 4.31 6.50 -21.86
C HIS A 290 3.91 5.52 -22.98
N ASP A 291 4.33 5.78 -24.22
CA ASP A 291 3.91 4.99 -25.40
C ASP A 291 4.39 3.53 -25.38
N ASP A 292 5.49 3.26 -24.66
CA ASP A 292 6.13 1.95 -24.55
C ASP A 292 5.48 1.01 -23.51
N TYR A 293 4.46 1.50 -22.81
CA TYR A 293 3.81 0.81 -21.69
C TYR A 293 2.30 0.72 -21.90
N CYS A 294 1.70 -0.35 -21.38
CA CYS A 294 0.26 -0.48 -21.34
C CYS A 294 -0.37 0.55 -20.39
N LEU A 295 0.22 0.72 -19.19
CA LEU A 295 -0.15 1.73 -18.20
C LEU A 295 1.07 2.27 -17.46
N ALA A 296 0.97 3.52 -17.00
CA ALA A 296 1.99 4.20 -16.21
C ALA A 296 1.43 4.80 -14.91
N TYR A 297 1.97 4.41 -13.75
CA TYR A 297 1.48 4.82 -12.43
C TYR A 297 2.52 5.58 -11.62
N VAL A 298 2.06 6.50 -10.78
CA VAL A 298 2.89 7.14 -9.73
C VAL A 298 2.32 6.81 -8.36
N PHE A 299 3.16 6.25 -7.50
CA PHE A 299 2.88 5.94 -6.10
C PHE A 299 3.42 7.07 -5.22
N THR A 300 2.61 7.54 -4.27
CA THR A 300 2.96 8.65 -3.37
C THR A 300 2.53 8.36 -1.94
N ASP A 301 3.12 9.04 -0.97
CA ASP A 301 2.66 9.10 0.44
C ASP A 301 2.11 10.51 0.72
N ARG A 302 1.13 10.95 -0.07
CA ARG A 302 0.48 12.27 0.05
C ARG A 302 -0.92 12.12 0.61
N ASP A 303 -1.25 12.90 1.61
CA ASP A 303 -2.62 13.01 2.06
C ASP A 303 -3.38 13.97 1.15
N PHE A 304 -4.13 13.43 0.19
CA PHE A 304 -4.95 14.25 -0.72
C PHE A 304 -6.23 14.73 -0.03
N ASP A 305 -6.71 15.89 -0.46
CA ASP A 305 -7.97 16.45 0.00
C ASP A 305 -9.16 15.50 -0.28
N ASP A 306 -10.23 15.65 0.51
CA ASP A 306 -11.46 14.86 0.40
C ASP A 306 -11.29 13.33 0.54
N GLY A 307 -10.16 12.89 1.12
CA GLY A 307 -9.91 11.48 1.38
C GLY A 307 -9.74 10.65 0.11
N VAL A 308 -9.26 11.27 -0.98
CA VAL A 308 -8.99 10.59 -2.25
C VAL A 308 -7.75 9.70 -2.13
N LEU A 309 -7.91 8.40 -2.45
CA LEU A 309 -6.82 7.42 -2.40
C LEU A 309 -6.12 7.20 -3.75
N GLY A 310 -6.76 7.60 -4.85
CA GLY A 310 -6.24 7.42 -6.20
C GLY A 310 -7.00 8.22 -7.24
N LEU A 311 -6.43 8.33 -8.43
CA LEU A 311 -7.08 8.93 -9.58
C LEU A 311 -6.52 8.34 -10.88
N ALA A 312 -7.38 8.01 -11.83
CA ALA A 312 -7.00 7.46 -13.13
C ALA A 312 -7.88 7.96 -14.27
N TRP A 313 -7.35 7.94 -15.49
CA TRP A 313 -8.15 8.20 -16.69
C TRP A 313 -8.98 6.97 -17.08
N VAL A 314 -10.28 7.17 -17.33
CA VAL A 314 -11.19 6.07 -17.61
C VAL A 314 -11.07 5.62 -19.07
N GLY A 315 -10.85 4.33 -19.29
CA GLY A 315 -10.82 3.73 -20.63
C GLY A 315 -12.20 3.70 -21.30
N ALA A 316 -12.21 3.69 -22.63
CA ALA A 316 -13.41 3.48 -23.43
C ALA A 316 -13.08 2.59 -24.64
N PRO A 317 -14.03 1.78 -25.14
CA PRO A 317 -13.79 0.93 -26.31
C PRO A 317 -13.59 1.76 -27.59
N SER A 318 -14.26 2.92 -27.69
CA SER A 318 -14.11 3.91 -28.74
C SER A 318 -14.68 5.26 -28.29
N GLY A 319 -14.44 6.32 -29.06
CA GLY A 319 -15.10 7.62 -28.88
C GLY A 319 -14.62 8.47 -27.70
N SER A 320 -13.65 7.99 -26.91
CA SER A 320 -12.98 8.76 -25.85
C SER A 320 -11.52 8.31 -25.73
N SER A 321 -10.63 9.26 -25.43
CA SER A 321 -9.20 8.99 -25.21
C SER A 321 -8.93 8.60 -23.76
N GLY A 322 -8.02 7.68 -23.50
CA GLY A 322 -7.58 7.33 -22.14
C GLY A 322 -7.72 5.85 -21.81
N GLY A 323 -7.17 5.47 -20.66
CA GLY A 323 -7.09 4.09 -20.21
C GLY A 323 -5.97 3.31 -20.88
N ILE A 324 -6.09 1.97 -20.89
CA ILE A 324 -5.05 1.08 -21.42
C ILE A 324 -4.68 1.38 -22.88
N CYS A 325 -3.40 1.19 -23.21
CA CYS A 325 -2.85 1.33 -24.56
C CYS A 325 -3.09 2.69 -25.23
N GLU A 326 -3.22 3.77 -24.46
CA GLU A 326 -3.36 5.13 -25.00
C GLU A 326 -1.99 5.74 -25.34
N LYS A 327 -1.87 6.35 -26.52
CA LYS A 327 -0.64 7.02 -26.97
C LYS A 327 -0.61 8.51 -26.64
N SER A 328 0.60 9.06 -26.63
CA SER A 328 0.91 10.46 -26.39
C SER A 328 0.44 11.35 -27.55
N LYS A 329 -0.51 12.25 -27.28
CA LYS A 329 -1.08 13.18 -28.28
C LYS A 329 -1.37 14.55 -27.71
N LEU A 330 -1.64 15.51 -28.58
CA LEU A 330 -1.97 16.89 -28.23
C LEU A 330 -3.45 16.99 -27.85
N TYR A 331 -3.75 17.67 -26.74
CA TYR A 331 -5.11 17.89 -26.24
C TYR A 331 -5.50 19.39 -26.25
N SER A 332 -6.73 19.71 -25.85
CA SER A 332 -7.28 21.08 -25.92
C SER A 332 -6.49 22.15 -25.17
N ASP A 333 -5.68 21.76 -24.18
CA ASP A 333 -4.81 22.66 -23.42
C ASP A 333 -3.46 22.91 -24.09
N GLY A 334 -3.26 22.43 -25.33
CA GLY A 334 -2.04 22.62 -26.10
C GLY A 334 -0.85 21.82 -25.59
N LYS A 335 -1.06 20.87 -24.67
CA LYS A 335 -0.01 19.99 -24.13
C LYS A 335 -0.08 18.61 -24.76
N LYS A 336 1.10 18.06 -25.05
CA LYS A 336 1.22 16.65 -25.42
C LYS A 336 1.18 15.80 -24.16
N LYS A 337 0.20 14.91 -24.05
CA LYS A 337 -0.01 14.07 -22.86
C LYS A 337 -0.31 12.62 -23.25
N SER A 338 0.03 11.71 -22.35
CA SER A 338 -0.33 10.29 -22.38
C SER A 338 -1.39 10.04 -21.30
N LEU A 339 -2.61 9.61 -21.70
CA LEU A 339 -3.73 9.36 -20.77
C LEU A 339 -3.89 7.88 -20.39
N ASN A 340 -2.84 7.07 -20.56
CA ASN A 340 -2.72 5.70 -20.02
C ASN A 340 -2.13 5.72 -18.59
N THR A 341 -2.57 6.67 -17.78
CA THR A 341 -1.95 6.99 -16.48
C THR A 341 -2.91 6.91 -15.30
N GLY A 342 -2.36 6.57 -14.14
CA GLY A 342 -3.03 6.68 -12.85
C GLY A 342 -2.07 7.07 -11.73
N ILE A 343 -2.63 7.36 -10.56
CA ILE A 343 -1.89 7.66 -9.33
C ILE A 343 -2.57 6.94 -8.16
N ILE A 344 -1.78 6.54 -7.16
CA ILE A 344 -2.30 6.06 -5.88
C ILE A 344 -1.51 6.67 -4.73
N THR A 345 -2.18 6.90 -3.61
CA THR A 345 -1.55 7.28 -2.35
C THR A 345 -1.72 6.21 -1.28
N VAL A 346 -0.70 6.07 -0.44
CA VAL A 346 -0.74 5.19 0.73
C VAL A 346 -1.02 5.94 2.03
N GLN A 347 -1.45 7.20 1.97
CA GLN A 347 -1.83 8.01 3.12
C GLN A 347 -3.24 8.57 2.98
N ASN A 348 -3.99 8.60 4.08
CA ASN A 348 -5.31 9.21 4.13
C ASN A 348 -5.64 9.73 5.53
N TYR A 349 -6.07 10.98 5.63
CA TYR A 349 -6.34 11.72 6.88
C TYR A 349 -5.20 11.53 7.91
N GLY A 350 -3.97 11.81 7.49
CA GLY A 350 -2.78 11.77 8.32
C GLY A 350 -2.36 10.38 8.78
N SER A 351 -2.85 9.29 8.18
CA SER A 351 -2.36 7.95 8.54
C SER A 351 -2.18 7.05 7.33
N HIS A 352 -1.22 6.14 7.48
CA HIS A 352 -0.86 5.19 6.45
C HIS A 352 -1.92 4.10 6.30
N VAL A 353 -2.41 3.91 5.07
CA VAL A 353 -3.45 2.91 4.78
C VAL A 353 -2.83 1.50 4.75
N PRO A 354 -3.52 0.48 5.29
CA PRO A 354 -3.00 -0.89 5.27
C PRO A 354 -2.84 -1.44 3.85
N PRO A 355 -1.90 -2.38 3.61
CA PRO A 355 -1.66 -2.97 2.30
C PRO A 355 -2.93 -3.52 1.65
N LYS A 356 -3.82 -4.15 2.44
CA LYS A 356 -5.13 -4.63 1.98
C LYS A 356 -5.95 -3.58 1.24
N VAL A 357 -6.10 -2.40 1.86
CA VAL A 357 -6.87 -1.29 1.30
C VAL A 357 -6.11 -0.71 0.11
N SER A 358 -4.80 -0.52 0.23
CA SER A 358 -3.94 0.00 -0.83
C SER A 358 -3.97 -0.87 -2.10
N HIS A 359 -3.95 -2.19 -1.95
CA HIS A 359 -4.05 -3.14 -3.06
C HIS A 359 -5.40 -3.02 -3.79
N ILE A 360 -6.51 -2.88 -3.04
CA ILE A 360 -7.85 -2.69 -3.60
C ILE A 360 -7.97 -1.33 -4.28
N THR A 361 -7.41 -0.26 -3.69
CA THR A 361 -7.31 1.06 -4.33
C THR A 361 -6.57 0.96 -5.66
N PHE A 362 -5.43 0.27 -5.70
CA PHE A 362 -4.70 0.10 -6.96
C PHE A 362 -5.52 -0.68 -7.99
N ALA A 363 -6.21 -1.76 -7.58
CA ALA A 363 -7.12 -2.50 -8.44
C ALA A 363 -8.28 -1.63 -8.96
N HIS A 364 -8.81 -0.72 -8.15
CA HIS A 364 -9.88 0.22 -8.52
C HIS A 364 -9.42 1.19 -9.61
N GLU A 365 -8.26 1.84 -9.40
CA GLU A 365 -7.72 2.78 -10.39
C GLU A 365 -7.36 2.07 -11.71
N VAL A 366 -6.82 0.84 -11.63
CA VAL A 366 -6.56 0.05 -12.83
C VAL A 366 -7.88 -0.37 -13.50
N GLY A 367 -8.93 -0.63 -12.72
CA GLY A 367 -10.28 -0.89 -13.23
C GLY A 367 -10.85 0.27 -14.06
N HIS A 368 -10.61 1.51 -13.63
CA HIS A 368 -10.91 2.70 -14.44
C HIS A 368 -10.14 2.72 -15.75
N ASN A 369 -8.84 2.46 -15.73
CA ASN A 369 -8.03 2.39 -16.95
C ASN A 369 -8.50 1.29 -17.93
N PHE A 370 -9.02 0.18 -17.40
CA PHE A 370 -9.63 -0.90 -18.18
C PHE A 370 -11.06 -0.56 -18.64
N GLY A 371 -11.58 0.62 -18.28
CA GLY A 371 -12.82 1.19 -18.77
C GLY A 371 -14.06 0.91 -17.94
N SER A 372 -13.90 0.41 -16.71
CA SER A 372 -15.03 0.35 -15.79
C SER A 372 -15.31 1.74 -15.23
N PRO A 373 -16.56 2.26 -15.36
CA PRO A 373 -17.03 3.32 -14.47
C PRO A 373 -17.25 2.76 -13.06
N HIS A 374 -17.66 3.64 -12.14
CA HIS A 374 -18.12 3.18 -10.83
C HIS A 374 -19.38 2.33 -10.93
N ASP A 375 -19.48 1.36 -10.01
CA ASP A 375 -20.65 0.51 -9.87
C ASP A 375 -21.87 1.34 -9.43
N SER A 376 -23.01 1.06 -10.04
CA SER A 376 -24.29 1.69 -9.70
C SER A 376 -25.43 0.67 -9.77
N GLY A 377 -26.48 0.91 -8.98
CA GLY A 377 -27.60 -0.01 -8.83
C GLY A 377 -27.28 -1.20 -7.94
N THR A 378 -28.31 -1.72 -7.26
CA THR A 378 -28.18 -2.75 -6.21
C THR A 378 -27.61 -4.09 -6.68
N GLU A 379 -27.66 -4.39 -7.99
CA GLU A 379 -27.02 -5.58 -8.59
C GLU A 379 -25.49 -5.49 -8.47
N CYS A 380 -24.93 -4.28 -8.62
CA CYS A 380 -23.50 -4.01 -8.63
C CYS A 380 -23.03 -3.26 -7.36
N THR A 381 -23.94 -2.84 -6.49
CA THR A 381 -23.64 -2.29 -5.14
C THR A 381 -24.40 -3.05 -4.03
N PRO A 382 -24.16 -4.37 -3.84
CA PRO A 382 -24.94 -5.18 -2.90
C PRO A 382 -24.80 -4.76 -1.43
N GLY A 383 -23.74 -4.03 -1.05
CA GLY A 383 -23.58 -3.40 0.26
C GLY A 383 -24.60 -2.29 0.55
N GLU A 384 -25.27 -1.76 -0.48
CA GLU A 384 -26.37 -0.80 -0.35
C GLU A 384 -27.75 -1.49 -0.37
N SER A 385 -27.79 -2.82 -0.53
CA SER A 385 -29.02 -3.60 -0.53
C SER A 385 -29.71 -3.56 0.83
N LYS A 386 -31.05 -3.58 0.81
CA LYS A 386 -31.88 -3.74 2.01
C LYS A 386 -31.84 -5.17 2.56
N ASN A 387 -31.43 -6.14 1.74
CA ASN A 387 -31.32 -7.53 2.13
C ASN A 387 -30.00 -7.78 2.89
N LEU A 388 -30.11 -8.20 4.15
CA LEU A 388 -28.97 -8.39 5.04
C LEU A 388 -27.92 -9.36 4.46
N GLY A 389 -28.36 -10.48 3.88
CA GLY A 389 -27.45 -11.47 3.30
C GLY A 389 -26.64 -10.98 2.08
N GLN A 390 -27.12 -9.96 1.35
CA GLN A 390 -26.34 -9.31 0.29
C GLN A 390 -25.42 -8.23 0.86
N LYS A 391 -25.92 -7.50 1.87
CA LYS A 391 -25.20 -6.41 2.52
C LYS A 391 -23.95 -6.88 3.26
N GLU A 392 -24.01 -8.06 3.89
CA GLU A 392 -22.88 -8.67 4.60
C GLU A 392 -21.68 -8.98 3.68
N ASN A 393 -21.94 -9.26 2.39
CA ASN A 393 -20.89 -9.53 1.42
C ASN A 393 -20.16 -8.26 0.93
N GLY A 394 -20.66 -7.06 1.28
CA GLY A 394 -20.08 -5.76 0.92
C GLY A 394 -20.15 -5.43 -0.57
N ASN A 395 -19.55 -4.31 -0.96
CA ASN A 395 -19.49 -3.84 -2.36
C ASN A 395 -18.28 -4.40 -3.13
N TYR A 396 -18.29 -4.23 -4.45
CA TYR A 396 -17.20 -4.66 -5.33
C TYR A 396 -16.08 -3.61 -5.45
N ILE A 397 -14.99 -3.97 -6.15
CA ILE A 397 -13.80 -3.12 -6.35
C ILE A 397 -14.16 -1.74 -6.91
N MET A 398 -15.09 -1.65 -7.86
CA MET A 398 -15.44 -0.39 -8.55
C MET A 398 -16.50 0.45 -7.82
N TYR A 399 -16.71 0.20 -6.53
CA TYR A 399 -17.61 1.04 -5.73
C TYR A 399 -17.08 2.48 -5.64
N ALA A 400 -17.95 3.46 -5.84
CA ALA A 400 -17.60 4.89 -5.89
C ALA A 400 -17.15 5.49 -4.54
N ARG A 401 -17.21 4.71 -3.46
CA ARG A 401 -16.84 5.16 -2.11
C ARG A 401 -15.82 4.21 -1.52
N ALA A 402 -15.14 4.68 -0.48
CA ALA A 402 -14.10 3.90 0.17
C ALA A 402 -14.61 2.52 0.67
N THR A 403 -13.71 1.55 0.71
CA THR A 403 -13.97 0.18 1.11
C THR A 403 -12.93 -0.27 2.13
N SER A 404 -13.37 -1.05 3.12
CA SER A 404 -12.53 -1.56 4.21
C SER A 404 -11.73 -2.78 3.76
N GLY A 405 -12.12 -3.39 2.64
CA GLY A 405 -11.52 -4.60 2.10
C GLY A 405 -11.93 -5.89 2.81
N ASP A 406 -12.57 -5.81 3.98
CA ASP A 406 -12.95 -6.93 4.85
C ASP A 406 -14.07 -7.80 4.29
N LYS A 407 -14.81 -7.32 3.30
CA LYS A 407 -15.95 -8.07 2.76
C LYS A 407 -15.58 -8.92 1.55
N LEU A 408 -16.30 -10.02 1.39
CA LEU A 408 -16.10 -11.01 0.32
C LEU A 408 -16.03 -10.40 -1.09
N ASN A 409 -16.86 -9.40 -1.38
CA ASN A 409 -16.94 -8.77 -2.69
C ASN A 409 -15.82 -7.74 -2.93
N ASN A 410 -15.14 -7.26 -1.89
CA ASN A 410 -14.16 -6.18 -2.03
C ASN A 410 -12.92 -6.58 -2.86
N ASN A 411 -12.70 -7.88 -3.05
CA ASN A 411 -11.61 -8.43 -3.87
C ASN A 411 -12.10 -8.94 -5.25
N LYS A 412 -13.31 -8.55 -5.68
CA LYS A 412 -13.92 -9.01 -6.94
C LYS A 412 -14.51 -7.84 -7.73
N PHE A 413 -14.55 -8.00 -9.05
CA PHE A 413 -15.31 -7.11 -9.92
C PHE A 413 -16.79 -7.47 -9.94
N SER A 414 -17.65 -6.47 -10.08
CA SER A 414 -19.09 -6.68 -10.27
C SER A 414 -19.38 -7.16 -11.70
N LEU A 415 -20.59 -7.65 -11.95
CA LEU A 415 -21.03 -7.97 -13.31
C LEU A 415 -21.03 -6.72 -14.23
N CYS A 416 -21.29 -5.53 -13.67
CA CYS A 416 -21.22 -4.28 -14.41
C CYS A 416 -19.79 -3.96 -14.84
N SER A 417 -18.83 -4.10 -13.92
CA SER A 417 -17.42 -3.83 -14.22
C SER A 417 -16.89 -4.82 -15.26
N ILE A 418 -17.20 -6.11 -15.10
CA ILE A 418 -16.78 -7.17 -16.05
C ILE A 418 -17.26 -6.83 -17.46
N ARG A 419 -18.54 -6.48 -17.65
CA ARG A 419 -19.08 -6.14 -18.98
C ARG A 419 -18.36 -4.97 -19.64
N ASN A 420 -18.04 -3.91 -18.89
CA ASN A 420 -17.36 -2.73 -19.43
C ASN A 420 -15.89 -3.03 -19.77
N ILE A 421 -15.20 -3.74 -18.86
CA ILE A 421 -13.80 -4.13 -19.06
C ILE A 421 -13.66 -5.05 -20.28
N SER A 422 -14.55 -6.04 -20.44
CA SER A 422 -14.55 -6.94 -21.61
C SER A 422 -14.59 -6.17 -22.94
N GLN A 423 -15.44 -5.15 -23.05
CA GLN A 423 -15.57 -4.36 -24.28
C GLN A 423 -14.29 -3.59 -24.62
N VAL A 424 -13.61 -3.05 -23.62
CA VAL A 424 -12.32 -2.36 -23.82
C VAL A 424 -11.22 -3.35 -24.17
N LEU A 425 -11.16 -4.50 -23.50
CA LEU A 425 -10.17 -5.55 -23.82
C LEU A 425 -10.33 -6.04 -25.27
N GLU A 426 -11.56 -6.25 -25.75
CA GLU A 426 -11.81 -6.65 -27.14
C GLU A 426 -11.27 -5.65 -28.18
N LYS A 427 -11.30 -4.35 -27.86
CA LYS A 427 -10.92 -3.28 -28.81
C LYS A 427 -9.48 -2.79 -28.65
N LYS A 428 -8.96 -2.70 -27.43
CA LYS A 428 -7.67 -2.05 -27.12
C LYS A 428 -6.54 -3.02 -26.77
N ARG A 429 -6.82 -4.23 -26.25
CA ARG A 429 -5.79 -5.18 -25.76
C ARG A 429 -4.69 -5.43 -26.77
N ASN A 430 -5.06 -5.74 -28.01
CA ASN A 430 -4.11 -6.13 -29.06
C ASN A 430 -3.16 -4.99 -29.51
N ASN A 431 -3.39 -3.76 -29.06
CA ASN A 431 -2.57 -2.60 -29.44
C ASN A 431 -1.23 -2.55 -28.68
N CYS A 432 -1.18 -3.04 -27.43
CA CYS A 432 0.01 -2.92 -26.58
C CYS A 432 0.28 -4.11 -25.64
N PHE A 433 -0.64 -5.07 -25.49
CA PHE A 433 -0.41 -6.23 -24.62
C PHE A 433 0.63 -7.18 -25.23
N VAL A 434 1.32 -7.90 -24.35
CA VAL A 434 2.33 -8.90 -24.70
C VAL A 434 1.90 -10.31 -24.28
N GLU A 435 2.60 -11.31 -24.76
CA GLU A 435 2.39 -12.71 -24.38
C GLU A 435 2.78 -12.92 -22.91
N SER A 436 2.00 -13.71 -22.19
CA SER A 436 2.27 -14.04 -20.78
C SER A 436 3.47 -14.99 -20.65
N GLY A 437 4.27 -14.84 -19.60
CA GLY A 437 5.26 -15.85 -19.21
C GLY A 437 4.55 -17.16 -18.88
N GLN A 438 4.89 -18.25 -19.57
CA GLN A 438 4.22 -19.55 -19.39
C GLN A 438 4.70 -20.25 -18.11
N PRO A 439 3.87 -21.10 -17.46
CA PRO A 439 4.31 -22.00 -16.39
C PRO A 439 5.60 -22.75 -16.76
N ILE A 440 6.53 -22.82 -15.81
CA ILE A 440 7.89 -23.31 -16.05
C ILE A 440 8.12 -24.65 -15.35
N CYS A 441 7.82 -25.73 -16.07
CA CYS A 441 8.19 -27.06 -15.66
C CYS A 441 9.71 -27.18 -15.45
N GLY A 442 10.10 -27.61 -14.25
CA GLY A 442 11.49 -27.60 -13.80
C GLY A 442 11.77 -26.52 -12.78
N ASN A 443 10.74 -25.93 -12.18
CA ASN A 443 10.88 -24.93 -11.13
C ASN A 443 10.62 -25.50 -9.73
N GLY A 444 10.03 -26.70 -9.62
CA GLY A 444 9.88 -27.53 -8.43
C GLY A 444 8.59 -27.27 -7.66
N MET A 445 7.70 -26.48 -8.26
CA MET A 445 6.37 -26.14 -7.78
C MET A 445 5.38 -26.58 -8.83
N VAL A 446 4.31 -27.23 -8.41
CA VAL A 446 3.28 -27.69 -9.34
C VAL A 446 2.43 -26.49 -9.76
N GLU A 447 2.55 -26.09 -11.02
CA GLU A 447 1.81 -24.97 -11.62
C GLU A 447 0.63 -25.45 -12.48
N PRO A 448 -0.30 -24.55 -12.90
CA PRO A 448 -1.42 -24.93 -13.77
C PRO A 448 -0.94 -25.56 -15.09
N GLY A 449 -1.27 -26.85 -15.29
CA GLY A 449 -0.86 -27.63 -16.46
C GLY A 449 0.17 -28.73 -16.14
N GLU A 450 0.70 -28.76 -14.92
CA GLU A 450 1.65 -29.76 -14.42
C GLU A 450 0.98 -30.72 -13.44
N GLU A 451 1.39 -31.98 -13.43
CA GLU A 451 0.94 -32.95 -12.43
C GLU A 451 1.91 -33.00 -11.25
N CYS A 452 3.20 -32.81 -11.50
CA CYS A 452 4.26 -32.81 -10.51
C CYS A 452 5.42 -31.98 -11.05
N ASP A 453 6.31 -31.52 -10.17
CA ASP A 453 7.54 -30.84 -10.59
C ASP A 453 8.64 -31.20 -9.59
N CYS A 454 9.46 -32.18 -9.97
CA CYS A 454 10.66 -32.58 -9.24
C CYS A 454 11.91 -31.84 -9.72
N GLY A 455 11.78 -31.07 -10.80
CA GLY A 455 12.88 -30.37 -11.42
C GLY A 455 13.50 -30.98 -12.65
N TYR A 456 14.63 -30.41 -13.06
CA TYR A 456 15.46 -30.92 -14.14
C TYR A 456 16.13 -32.27 -13.75
N SER A 457 16.64 -32.99 -14.75
CA SER A 457 17.17 -34.35 -14.61
C SER A 457 18.34 -34.50 -13.62
N ASP A 458 19.12 -33.45 -13.40
CA ASP A 458 20.24 -33.40 -12.45
C ASP A 458 19.80 -33.27 -10.99
N GLN A 459 18.53 -32.94 -10.76
CA GLN A 459 17.98 -32.60 -9.44
C GLN A 459 16.68 -33.31 -9.08
N CYS A 460 16.04 -33.95 -10.05
CA CYS A 460 14.86 -34.78 -9.84
C CYS A 460 15.24 -36.10 -9.13
N LYS A 461 15.34 -36.06 -7.80
CA LYS A 461 15.45 -37.25 -6.93
C LYS A 461 14.12 -37.98 -6.75
N ASP A 462 13.03 -37.35 -7.17
CA ASP A 462 11.70 -37.90 -7.07
C ASP A 462 11.48 -39.02 -8.10
N GLU A 463 11.33 -40.25 -7.62
CA GLU A 463 11.06 -41.39 -8.49
C GLU A 463 9.65 -41.35 -9.10
N CYS A 464 8.77 -40.49 -8.61
CA CYS A 464 7.36 -40.42 -8.98
C CYS A 464 7.08 -39.53 -10.19
N CYS A 465 7.93 -38.53 -10.43
CA CYS A 465 7.74 -37.49 -11.43
C CYS A 465 8.73 -37.61 -12.59
N PHE A 466 8.28 -37.29 -13.80
CA PHE A 466 9.18 -37.06 -14.93
C PHE A 466 9.85 -35.68 -14.82
N ASP A 467 11.16 -35.66 -14.99
CA ASP A 467 11.95 -34.43 -14.94
C ASP A 467 11.62 -33.46 -16.08
N ALA A 468 12.06 -32.22 -15.93
CA ALA A 468 11.81 -31.13 -16.86
C ALA A 468 12.57 -31.23 -18.20
N ASN A 469 13.61 -32.06 -18.28
CA ASN A 469 14.34 -32.31 -19.52
C ASN A 469 13.60 -33.31 -20.44
N GLN A 470 12.54 -33.95 -19.94
CA GLN A 470 11.73 -34.86 -20.74
C GLN A 470 10.99 -34.13 -21.88
N PRO A 471 10.58 -34.86 -22.95
CA PRO A 471 9.78 -34.28 -24.03
C PRO A 471 8.50 -33.62 -23.53
N VAL A 472 7.98 -32.62 -24.25
CA VAL A 472 6.80 -31.81 -23.86
C VAL A 472 5.59 -32.65 -23.42
N GLY A 473 5.39 -33.84 -23.99
CA GLY A 473 4.29 -34.75 -23.61
C GLY A 473 4.48 -35.50 -22.28
N LYS A 474 5.69 -35.49 -21.70
CA LYS A 474 6.04 -36.19 -20.44
C LYS A 474 6.65 -35.28 -19.38
N LYS A 475 7.17 -34.09 -19.73
CA LYS A 475 7.75 -33.17 -18.74
C LYS A 475 6.72 -32.80 -17.66
N CYS A 476 7.12 -32.81 -16.38
CA CYS A 476 6.26 -32.48 -15.23
C CYS A 476 4.94 -33.26 -15.17
N LYS A 477 4.99 -34.52 -15.61
CA LYS A 477 3.92 -35.51 -15.55
C LYS A 477 4.28 -36.62 -14.56
N LEU A 478 3.29 -37.25 -13.94
CA LEU A 478 3.55 -38.43 -13.12
C LEU A 478 4.03 -39.59 -14.00
N LYS A 479 4.95 -40.40 -13.46
CA LYS A 479 5.37 -41.63 -14.13
C LYS A 479 4.22 -42.65 -14.16
N PRO A 480 4.16 -43.53 -15.17
CA PRO A 480 3.13 -44.55 -15.25
C PRO A 480 3.08 -45.41 -13.98
N GLY A 481 1.86 -45.67 -13.47
CA GLY A 481 1.64 -46.49 -12.27
C GLY A 481 1.93 -45.80 -10.94
N LYS A 482 2.23 -44.50 -10.93
CA LYS A 482 2.42 -43.69 -9.72
C LYS A 482 1.15 -42.91 -9.40
N GLN A 483 0.80 -42.81 -8.13
CA GLN A 483 -0.45 -42.15 -7.69
C GLN A 483 -0.25 -40.67 -7.39
N CYS A 484 0.93 -40.30 -6.87
CA CYS A 484 1.28 -38.95 -6.49
C CYS A 484 2.79 -38.73 -6.55
N SER A 485 3.21 -37.48 -6.33
CA SER A 485 4.60 -37.08 -6.13
C SER A 485 4.73 -36.27 -4.83
N PRO A 486 5.82 -36.44 -4.06
CA PRO A 486 6.14 -35.58 -2.91
C PRO A 486 6.23 -34.08 -3.24
N SER A 487 6.44 -33.72 -4.51
CA SER A 487 6.43 -32.31 -4.95
C SER A 487 5.04 -31.68 -4.84
N GLN A 488 3.97 -32.50 -4.89
CA GLN A 488 2.58 -32.05 -4.80
C GLN A 488 2.19 -31.69 -3.36
N GLY A 489 2.74 -32.36 -2.33
CA GLY A 489 2.42 -32.09 -0.94
C GLY A 489 2.87 -33.19 0.06
N PRO A 490 2.70 -32.95 1.37
CA PRO A 490 3.23 -33.80 2.44
C PRO A 490 2.45 -35.12 2.64
N CYS A 491 1.25 -35.25 2.04
CA CYS A 491 0.46 -36.48 2.07
C CYS A 491 0.82 -37.47 0.94
N CYS A 492 1.92 -37.26 0.22
CA CYS A 492 2.49 -38.25 -0.67
C CYS A 492 3.76 -38.85 -0.07
N THR A 493 3.87 -40.18 -0.12
CA THR A 493 5.09 -40.89 0.28
C THR A 493 6.13 -40.80 -0.84
N ALA A 494 7.42 -40.99 -0.48
CA ALA A 494 8.49 -41.10 -1.48
C ALA A 494 8.32 -42.31 -2.42
N GLN A 495 7.49 -43.29 -2.04
CA GLN A 495 7.13 -44.45 -2.85
C GLN A 495 5.96 -44.17 -3.81
N CYS A 496 5.55 -42.91 -3.95
CA CYS A 496 4.54 -42.44 -4.91
C CYS A 496 3.12 -42.93 -4.63
N SER A 497 2.83 -43.20 -3.36
CA SER A 497 1.51 -43.58 -2.87
C SER A 497 1.00 -42.54 -1.88
N PHE A 498 -0.31 -42.37 -1.81
CA PHE A 498 -0.90 -41.51 -0.79
C PHE A 498 -0.63 -42.08 0.61
N LYS A 499 -0.31 -41.18 1.54
CA LYS A 499 -0.25 -41.49 2.96
C LYS A 499 -1.60 -42.01 3.45
N SER A 500 -1.59 -42.89 4.45
CA SER A 500 -2.81 -43.52 4.95
C SER A 500 -3.78 -42.52 5.57
N LYS A 501 -5.07 -42.90 5.61
CA LYS A 501 -6.09 -42.10 6.31
C LYS A 501 -5.71 -41.98 7.79
N ALA A 502 -5.73 -40.76 8.32
CA ALA A 502 -5.31 -40.40 9.68
C ALA A 502 -3.79 -40.24 9.93
N GLU A 503 -2.95 -40.28 8.90
CA GLU A 503 -1.54 -39.92 9.06
C GLU A 503 -1.36 -38.39 9.16
N LYS A 504 -0.60 -37.92 10.16
CA LYS A 504 -0.43 -36.48 10.41
C LYS A 504 0.36 -35.80 9.29
N CYS A 505 -0.16 -34.67 8.80
CA CYS A 505 0.49 -33.79 7.82
C CYS A 505 0.67 -32.34 8.28
N ARG A 506 -0.03 -31.93 9.35
CA ARG A 506 0.15 -30.62 10.00
C ARG A 506 -0.06 -30.77 11.50
N ASP A 507 0.76 -30.09 12.30
CA ASP A 507 0.66 -30.13 13.76
C ASP A 507 -0.62 -29.44 14.27
N ASP A 508 -1.03 -29.81 15.48
CA ASP A 508 -2.11 -29.14 16.21
C ASP A 508 -1.71 -27.70 16.55
N SER A 509 -2.69 -26.80 16.50
CA SER A 509 -2.54 -25.37 16.71
C SER A 509 -3.55 -24.89 17.76
N ASP A 510 -3.45 -23.66 18.27
CA ASP A 510 -4.35 -23.20 19.35
C ASP A 510 -5.83 -23.25 18.93
N CYS A 511 -6.11 -22.97 17.64
CA CYS A 511 -7.47 -22.89 17.10
C CYS A 511 -7.83 -23.89 16.00
N ALA A 512 -6.89 -24.71 15.55
CA ALA A 512 -7.18 -25.79 14.59
C ALA A 512 -6.52 -27.09 15.05
N ARG A 513 -7.25 -28.21 14.86
CA ARG A 513 -6.76 -29.54 15.18
C ARG A 513 -5.59 -29.94 14.28
N GLU A 514 -4.90 -31.03 14.63
CA GLU A 514 -3.92 -31.62 13.73
C GLU A 514 -4.52 -31.89 12.33
N GLY A 515 -3.75 -31.58 11.29
CA GLY A 515 -4.13 -31.89 9.92
C GLY A 515 -3.78 -33.34 9.61
N VAL A 516 -4.76 -34.11 9.14
CA VAL A 516 -4.60 -35.52 8.80
C VAL A 516 -4.84 -35.78 7.32
N CYS A 517 -4.02 -36.64 6.74
CA CYS A 517 -4.18 -37.08 5.36
C CYS A 517 -5.49 -37.86 5.20
N ASN A 518 -6.18 -37.65 4.07
CA ASN A 518 -7.44 -38.31 3.76
C ASN A 518 -7.28 -39.66 3.04
N GLY A 519 -6.05 -40.00 2.61
CA GLY A 519 -5.75 -41.24 1.88
C GLY A 519 -5.89 -41.18 0.36
N VAL A 520 -6.30 -40.04 -0.20
CA VAL A 520 -6.65 -39.93 -1.64
C VAL A 520 -6.01 -38.73 -2.35
N THR A 521 -5.34 -37.84 -1.63
CA THR A 521 -4.62 -36.69 -2.20
C THR A 521 -3.25 -36.50 -1.54
N ALA A 522 -2.31 -35.91 -2.28
CA ALA A 522 -0.98 -35.55 -1.80
C ALA A 522 -0.98 -34.28 -0.93
N LEU A 523 -2.06 -33.51 -1.00
CA LEU A 523 -2.24 -32.27 -0.26
C LEU A 523 -2.71 -32.57 1.17
N CYS A 524 -2.31 -31.74 2.14
CA CYS A 524 -2.84 -31.83 3.50
C CYS A 524 -4.21 -31.11 3.52
N PRO A 525 -5.31 -31.81 3.83
CA PRO A 525 -6.62 -31.19 3.99
C PRO A 525 -6.57 -30.06 5.02
N ALA A 526 -7.40 -29.03 4.88
CA ALA A 526 -7.52 -27.98 5.89
C ALA A 526 -7.84 -28.61 7.27
N SER A 527 -7.13 -28.16 8.31
CA SER A 527 -7.33 -28.66 9.67
C SER A 527 -8.74 -28.28 10.18
N ASP A 528 -9.39 -29.20 10.88
CA ASP A 528 -10.68 -28.92 11.49
C ASP A 528 -10.56 -27.82 12.54
N PRO A 529 -11.44 -26.80 12.53
CA PRO A 529 -11.42 -25.75 13.53
C PRO A 529 -11.75 -26.32 14.91
N LYS A 530 -11.03 -25.84 15.94
CA LYS A 530 -11.41 -26.06 17.34
C LYS A 530 -12.69 -25.25 17.65
N PRO A 531 -13.45 -25.63 18.70
CA PRO A 531 -14.68 -24.94 19.06
C PRO A 531 -14.47 -23.42 19.21
N ASN A 532 -15.43 -22.63 18.75
CA ASN A 532 -15.39 -21.18 18.95
C ASN A 532 -15.31 -20.85 20.45
N PHE A 533 -14.63 -19.75 20.78
CA PHE A 533 -14.34 -19.34 22.15
C PHE A 533 -13.41 -20.25 22.95
N THR A 534 -12.71 -21.17 22.27
CA THR A 534 -11.53 -21.83 22.86
C THR A 534 -10.44 -20.79 23.10
N ASP A 535 -9.81 -20.84 24.27
CA ASP A 535 -8.75 -19.90 24.62
C ASP A 535 -7.52 -20.14 23.73
N CYS A 536 -7.02 -19.09 23.11
CA CYS A 536 -5.85 -19.15 22.24
C CYS A 536 -4.85 -18.03 22.58
N ASN A 537 -3.62 -18.15 22.09
CA ASN A 537 -2.54 -17.23 22.36
C ASN A 537 -2.40 -16.93 23.88
N ARG A 538 -2.06 -17.97 24.65
CA ARG A 538 -1.82 -17.85 26.11
C ARG A 538 -2.99 -17.25 26.91
N HIS A 539 -4.24 -17.52 26.50
CA HIS A 539 -5.49 -17.09 27.16
C HIS A 539 -5.82 -15.58 27.02
N THR A 540 -5.25 -14.87 26.05
CA THR A 540 -5.63 -13.46 25.82
C THR A 540 -6.70 -13.30 24.74
N GLN A 541 -6.91 -14.32 23.89
CA GLN A 541 -7.81 -14.29 22.76
C GLN A 541 -8.65 -15.57 22.69
N VAL A 542 -9.57 -15.61 21.74
CA VAL A 542 -10.47 -16.72 21.49
C VAL A 542 -10.35 -17.27 20.08
N CYS A 543 -10.77 -18.51 19.88
CA CYS A 543 -10.93 -19.06 18.54
C CYS A 543 -12.25 -18.61 17.91
N ILE A 544 -12.21 -18.10 16.69
CA ILE A 544 -13.38 -17.77 15.88
C ILE A 544 -13.19 -18.44 14.51
N ASN A 545 -14.00 -19.44 14.22
CA ASN A 545 -13.97 -20.23 12.99
C ASN A 545 -12.58 -20.81 12.66
N GLY A 546 -11.87 -21.27 13.69
CA GLY A 546 -10.54 -21.87 13.56
C GLY A 546 -9.37 -20.89 13.51
N GLN A 547 -9.62 -19.59 13.62
CA GLN A 547 -8.60 -18.54 13.73
C GLN A 547 -8.52 -18.04 15.17
N CYS A 548 -7.30 -17.75 15.66
CA CYS A 548 -7.12 -17.09 16.94
C CYS A 548 -7.32 -15.57 16.77
N ALA A 549 -8.53 -15.09 17.06
CA ALA A 549 -8.96 -13.72 16.77
C ALA A 549 -9.94 -13.23 17.84
N GLY A 550 -10.09 -11.91 17.98
CA GLY A 550 -10.94 -11.33 19.03
C GLY A 550 -10.37 -11.47 20.44
N SER A 551 -11.00 -10.82 21.41
CA SER A 551 -10.52 -10.78 22.80
C SER A 551 -11.06 -11.92 23.65
N ILE A 552 -10.33 -12.33 24.69
CA ILE A 552 -10.84 -13.24 25.74
C ILE A 552 -12.15 -12.76 26.38
N CYS A 553 -12.43 -11.45 26.33
CA CYS A 553 -13.70 -10.87 26.77
C CYS A 553 -14.90 -11.46 26.02
N GLU A 554 -14.75 -11.77 24.73
CA GLU A 554 -15.84 -12.25 23.86
C GLU A 554 -16.34 -13.64 24.28
N LYS A 555 -15.49 -14.47 24.88
CA LYS A 555 -15.88 -15.77 25.48
C LYS A 555 -17.00 -15.62 26.51
N TYR A 556 -17.06 -14.46 27.16
CA TYR A 556 -17.99 -14.16 28.24
C TYR A 556 -19.05 -13.13 27.85
N ASP A 557 -19.25 -12.92 26.54
CA ASP A 557 -20.19 -11.93 25.99
C ASP A 557 -19.86 -10.47 26.37
N LEU A 558 -18.57 -10.19 26.56
CA LEU A 558 -18.03 -8.86 26.85
C LEU A 558 -17.25 -8.31 25.65
N GLU A 559 -17.07 -6.99 25.60
CA GLU A 559 -16.23 -6.30 24.63
C GLU A 559 -14.90 -5.89 25.28
N GLU A 560 -13.82 -5.91 24.50
CA GLU A 560 -12.53 -5.39 24.93
C GLU A 560 -12.57 -3.86 25.06
N CYS A 561 -11.91 -3.32 26.07
CA CYS A 561 -11.78 -1.88 26.30
C CYS A 561 -10.40 -1.53 26.85
N THR A 562 -10.01 -0.25 26.78
CA THR A 562 -8.74 0.23 27.31
C THR A 562 -8.87 0.51 28.81
N CYS A 563 -7.97 -0.06 29.62
CA CYS A 563 -7.92 0.24 31.04
C CYS A 563 -7.60 1.74 31.24
N ALA A 564 -8.40 2.44 32.04
CA ALA A 564 -8.15 3.82 32.43
C ALA A 564 -7.35 3.87 33.74
N SER A 565 -6.34 4.74 33.81
CA SER A 565 -5.66 5.03 35.08
C SER A 565 -6.62 5.83 35.96
N SER A 566 -7.11 5.23 37.04
CA SER A 566 -7.74 6.00 38.11
C SER A 566 -6.64 6.65 38.95
N ASP A 567 -6.82 7.93 39.31
CA ASP A 567 -5.83 8.78 39.97
C ASP A 567 -4.98 8.04 41.02
N GLY A 568 -3.71 7.79 40.68
CA GLY A 568 -2.70 7.31 41.62
C GLY A 568 -2.60 5.80 41.87
N LYS A 569 -3.23 4.94 41.06
CA LYS A 569 -3.03 3.47 41.16
C LYS A 569 -2.31 2.86 39.95
N ASP A 570 -1.24 2.15 40.31
CA ASP A 570 -0.40 1.20 39.55
C ASP A 570 -0.44 1.30 38.00
N ASP A 571 0.60 1.91 37.42
CA ASP A 571 0.85 1.99 35.96
C ASP A 571 0.84 0.62 35.24
N LYS A 572 0.82 -0.48 36.01
CA LYS A 572 0.69 -1.83 35.50
C LYS A 572 -0.71 -2.21 35.08
N GLU A 573 -1.75 -1.61 35.67
CA GLU A 573 -3.14 -1.88 35.29
C GLU A 573 -3.44 -1.48 33.84
N LEU A 574 -2.75 -0.46 33.34
CA LEU A 574 -2.80 -0.02 31.94
C LEU A 574 -2.33 -1.12 30.96
N CYS A 575 -1.65 -2.14 31.46
CA CYS A 575 -1.15 -3.29 30.70
C CYS A 575 -1.93 -4.58 30.99
N HIS A 576 -3.12 -4.48 31.60
CA HIS A 576 -4.03 -5.61 31.72
C HIS A 576 -5.00 -5.65 30.54
N VAL A 577 -5.54 -6.84 30.23
CA VAL A 577 -6.73 -6.94 29.39
C VAL A 577 -7.91 -6.43 30.22
N CYS A 578 -8.63 -5.45 29.67
CA CYS A 578 -9.86 -4.91 30.26
C CYS A 578 -11.07 -5.27 29.39
N CYS A 579 -12.17 -5.60 30.07
CA CYS A 579 -13.45 -5.91 29.44
C CYS A 579 -14.51 -4.90 29.89
N MET A 580 -15.49 -4.66 29.02
CA MET A 580 -16.71 -3.90 29.28
C MET A 580 -17.92 -4.69 28.80
N LYS A 581 -19.12 -4.39 29.32
CA LYS A 581 -20.35 -4.87 28.69
C LYS A 581 -20.50 -4.24 27.31
N LYS A 582 -21.12 -4.98 26.39
CA LYS A 582 -21.37 -4.53 25.02
C LYS A 582 -22.02 -3.15 25.01
N MET A 583 -21.41 -2.20 24.31
CA MET A 583 -21.88 -0.81 24.18
C MET A 583 -22.00 -0.01 25.50
N GLU A 584 -21.35 -0.43 26.60
CA GLU A 584 -21.34 0.30 27.88
C GLU A 584 -19.91 0.62 28.37
N PRO A 585 -19.25 1.67 27.82
CA PRO A 585 -17.86 2.01 28.15
C PRO A 585 -17.58 2.31 29.62
N SER A 586 -18.59 2.76 30.37
CA SER A 586 -18.49 3.03 31.81
C SER A 586 -18.24 1.78 32.66
N THR A 587 -18.44 0.59 32.09
CA THR A 587 -18.20 -0.70 32.76
C THR A 587 -16.82 -1.28 32.47
N CYS A 588 -15.92 -0.52 31.84
CA CYS A 588 -14.58 -1.02 31.53
C CYS A 588 -13.77 -1.29 32.80
N ALA A 589 -13.37 -2.54 33.01
CA ALA A 589 -12.56 -2.96 34.16
C ALA A 589 -11.60 -4.10 33.81
N SER A 590 -10.52 -4.22 34.57
CA SER A 590 -9.50 -5.26 34.36
C SER A 590 -10.07 -6.66 34.57
N THR A 591 -9.62 -7.63 33.78
CA THR A 591 -9.95 -9.06 33.94
C THR A 591 -9.71 -9.58 35.36
N GLY A 592 -8.68 -9.07 36.06
CA GLY A 592 -8.39 -9.41 37.46
C GLY A 592 -9.20 -8.65 38.51
N SER A 593 -10.07 -7.72 38.11
CA SER A 593 -10.87 -6.91 39.03
C SER A 593 -12.00 -7.70 39.69
N VAL A 594 -12.52 -7.17 40.79
CA VAL A 594 -13.70 -7.73 41.48
C VAL A 594 -14.92 -7.77 40.53
N GLN A 595 -15.02 -6.80 39.62
CA GLN A 595 -16.14 -6.71 38.67
C GLN A 595 -16.23 -7.93 37.76
N TRP A 596 -15.09 -8.40 37.22
CA TRP A 596 -15.05 -9.55 36.31
C TRP A 596 -14.62 -10.86 36.97
N SER A 597 -14.53 -10.89 38.31
CA SER A 597 -14.15 -12.08 39.07
C SER A 597 -15.07 -13.28 38.85
N ARG A 598 -16.34 -13.06 38.47
CA ARG A 598 -17.26 -14.15 38.09
C ARG A 598 -16.77 -14.94 36.87
N HIS A 599 -16.09 -14.30 35.94
CA HIS A 599 -15.63 -14.91 34.68
C HIS A 599 -14.17 -15.35 34.75
N PHE A 600 -13.31 -14.52 35.33
CA PHE A 600 -11.86 -14.75 35.36
C PHE A 600 -11.33 -15.25 36.72
N GLY A 601 -12.16 -15.37 37.76
CA GLY A 601 -11.73 -15.88 39.07
C GLY A 601 -10.66 -15.04 39.76
N GLY A 602 -10.63 -13.72 39.49
CA GLY A 602 -9.57 -12.82 39.96
C GLY A 602 -8.24 -12.97 39.20
N ARG A 603 -8.18 -13.77 38.13
CA ARG A 603 -6.99 -13.92 37.29
C ARG A 603 -6.82 -12.68 36.41
N THR A 604 -5.75 -11.94 36.66
CA THR A 604 -5.32 -10.86 35.78
C THR A 604 -4.69 -11.42 34.52
N ILE A 605 -5.30 -11.12 33.38
CA ILE A 605 -4.71 -11.39 32.06
C ILE A 605 -3.94 -10.15 31.65
N THR A 606 -2.66 -10.30 31.36
CA THR A 606 -1.76 -9.20 31.00
C THR A 606 -1.58 -9.11 29.49
N LEU A 607 -1.53 -7.89 29.00
CA LEU A 607 -1.09 -7.57 27.65
C LEU A 607 0.39 -7.94 27.50
N GLN A 608 0.83 -8.20 26.28
CA GLN A 608 2.21 -8.60 26.02
C GLN A 608 3.15 -7.38 25.97
N PRO A 609 4.45 -7.56 26.20
CA PRO A 609 5.41 -6.48 25.97
C PRO A 609 5.34 -6.01 24.52
N GLY A 610 5.19 -4.70 24.30
CA GLY A 610 4.94 -4.08 22.99
C GLY A 610 3.48 -3.72 22.73
N SER A 611 2.52 -4.21 23.52
CA SER A 611 1.10 -3.82 23.40
C SER A 611 0.92 -2.34 23.71
N PRO A 612 0.26 -1.53 22.86
CA PRO A 612 -0.13 -0.18 23.27
C PRO A 612 -0.90 -0.15 24.59
N CYS A 613 -0.95 1.00 25.25
CA CYS A 613 -1.62 1.17 26.54
C CYS A 613 -1.99 2.64 26.74
N ASN A 614 -2.91 2.91 27.68
CA ASN A 614 -3.41 4.25 27.97
C ASN A 614 -3.94 4.97 26.71
N ASP A 615 -4.90 4.34 26.02
CA ASP A 615 -5.52 4.88 24.81
C ASP A 615 -4.49 5.26 23.72
N PHE A 616 -3.60 4.32 23.39
CA PHE A 616 -2.53 4.44 22.37
C PHE A 616 -1.43 5.45 22.69
N ARG A 617 -1.41 6.02 23.89
CA ARG A 617 -0.40 7.00 24.28
C ARG A 617 0.91 6.37 24.73
N GLY A 618 0.97 5.05 24.87
CA GLY A 618 2.15 4.32 25.32
C GLY A 618 2.19 2.88 24.82
N TYR A 619 3.22 2.14 25.21
CA TYR A 619 3.33 0.69 25.04
C TYR A 619 3.80 0.01 26.32
N CYS A 620 3.29 -1.18 26.60
CA CYS A 620 3.67 -2.03 27.72
C CYS A 620 5.08 -2.55 27.55
N ASP A 621 5.94 -2.38 28.57
CA ASP A 621 7.28 -2.97 28.56
C ASP A 621 7.29 -4.42 29.10
N VAL A 622 8.47 -5.04 29.13
CA VAL A 622 8.65 -6.40 29.68
C VAL A 622 8.30 -6.53 31.16
N PHE A 623 8.14 -5.40 31.87
CA PHE A 623 7.75 -5.33 33.28
C PHE A 623 6.27 -4.99 33.46
N MET A 624 5.47 -5.07 32.39
CA MET A 624 4.05 -4.77 32.36
C MET A 624 3.72 -3.34 32.75
N ARG A 625 4.60 -2.37 32.46
CA ARG A 625 4.34 -0.94 32.69
C ARG A 625 4.05 -0.23 31.39
N CYS A 626 3.05 0.65 31.41
CA CYS A 626 2.72 1.46 30.25
C CYS A 626 3.75 2.59 30.03
N ARG A 627 4.64 2.43 29.04
CA ARG A 627 5.61 3.46 28.63
C ARG A 627 5.00 4.40 27.63
N LEU A 628 4.60 5.59 28.07
CA LEU A 628 4.07 6.63 27.19
C LEU A 628 5.07 7.04 26.10
N VAL A 629 4.59 7.23 24.88
CA VAL A 629 5.32 7.73 23.71
C VAL A 629 5.22 9.24 23.75
N ASP A 630 6.23 9.90 24.31
CA ASP A 630 6.29 11.35 24.34
C ASP A 630 6.87 11.83 23.00
N ALA A 631 6.01 12.19 22.05
CA ALA A 631 6.39 12.69 20.72
C ALA A 631 6.84 14.17 20.75
N ASP A 632 6.76 14.83 21.91
CA ASP A 632 7.16 16.22 22.08
C ASP A 632 8.70 16.29 22.26
N GLY A 633 9.42 16.60 21.18
CA GLY A 633 10.85 16.89 21.23
C GLY A 633 11.20 18.03 22.22
N PRO A 634 12.49 18.25 22.54
CA PRO A 634 12.92 19.22 23.56
C PRO A 634 12.40 20.65 23.32
N LEU A 635 12.13 21.01 22.06
CA LEU A 635 11.55 22.30 21.66
C LEU A 635 10.07 22.46 22.06
N ALA A 636 9.28 21.38 22.04
CA ALA A 636 7.88 21.39 22.43
C ALA A 636 7.71 21.47 23.96
N ARG A 637 8.63 20.86 24.73
CA ARG A 637 8.73 21.04 26.19
C ARG A 637 9.09 22.48 26.56
N LEU A 638 10.00 23.11 25.82
CA LEU A 638 10.33 24.53 26.00
C LEU A 638 9.12 25.44 25.69
N LYS A 639 8.38 25.16 24.61
CA LYS A 639 7.17 25.93 24.26
C LYS A 639 6.07 25.79 25.31
N LYS A 640 5.81 24.60 25.84
CA LYS A 640 4.82 24.38 26.93
C LYS A 640 5.28 24.97 28.26
N ALA A 641 6.58 24.98 28.54
CA ALA A 641 7.14 25.58 29.76
C ALA A 641 7.13 27.13 29.70
N ILE A 642 7.35 27.72 28.52
CA ILE A 642 7.33 29.19 28.33
C ILE A 642 5.91 29.74 28.14
N PHE A 643 5.01 28.98 27.48
CA PHE A 643 3.64 29.40 27.16
C PHE A 643 2.60 28.47 27.79
N SER A 644 2.61 28.35 29.12
CA SER A 644 1.56 27.64 29.84
C SER A 644 0.28 28.47 29.90
N THR A 645 -0.89 27.82 29.84
CA THR A 645 -2.20 28.47 29.96
C THR A 645 -2.37 29.19 31.32
N GLN A 646 -1.72 28.68 32.38
CA GLN A 646 -1.65 29.35 33.68
C GLN A 646 -0.91 30.70 33.63
N LEU A 647 0.07 30.87 32.72
CA LEU A 647 0.76 32.15 32.56
C LEU A 647 -0.18 33.20 31.94
N TYR A 648 -1.04 32.80 31.00
CA TYR A 648 -2.01 33.69 30.35
C TYR A 648 -3.13 34.13 31.29
N GLU A 649 -3.63 33.23 32.14
CA GLU A 649 -4.62 33.58 33.15
C GLU A 649 -4.04 34.54 34.21
N ASN A 650 -2.82 34.28 34.69
CA ASN A 650 -2.13 35.17 35.63
C ASN A 650 -1.83 36.56 35.04
N ILE A 651 -1.45 36.64 33.76
CA ILE A 651 -1.23 37.92 33.08
C ILE A 651 -2.54 38.66 32.87
N ALA A 652 -3.62 37.97 32.51
CA ALA A 652 -4.95 38.57 32.35
C ALA A 652 -5.47 39.15 33.67
N GLU A 653 -5.36 38.42 34.78
CA GLU A 653 -5.71 38.91 36.12
C GLU A 653 -4.83 40.08 36.56
N TRP A 654 -3.52 40.04 36.28
CA TRP A 654 -2.60 41.13 36.58
C TRP A 654 -2.90 42.41 35.77
N ILE A 655 -3.26 42.28 34.49
CA ILE A 655 -3.65 43.39 33.61
C ILE A 655 -4.94 44.04 34.12
N VAL A 656 -5.91 43.24 34.58
CA VAL A 656 -7.16 43.77 35.17
C VAL A 656 -6.87 44.47 36.51
N ALA A 657 -6.00 43.90 37.36
CA ALA A 657 -5.63 44.49 38.64
C ALA A 657 -4.77 45.76 38.53
N ASN A 658 -3.90 45.85 37.51
CA ASN A 658 -2.92 46.93 37.32
C ASN A 658 -3.10 47.66 35.98
N TRP A 659 -4.35 47.84 35.54
CA TRP A 659 -4.69 48.44 34.25
C TRP A 659 -4.08 49.84 34.06
N TRP A 660 -3.93 50.61 35.14
CA TRP A 660 -3.31 51.94 35.15
C TRP A 660 -1.82 51.90 34.77
N ALA A 661 -1.09 50.85 35.15
CA ALA A 661 0.33 50.69 34.83
C ALA A 661 0.53 50.37 33.34
N VAL A 662 -0.36 49.55 32.76
CA VAL A 662 -0.38 49.25 31.31
C VAL A 662 -0.66 50.52 30.51
N LEU A 663 -1.58 51.36 30.99
CA LEU A 663 -1.93 52.64 30.35
C LEU A 663 -0.76 53.63 30.42
N LEU A 664 -0.04 53.70 31.55
CA LEU A 664 1.18 54.51 31.69
C LEU A 664 2.32 54.01 30.79
N MET A 665 2.52 52.70 30.65
CA MET A 665 3.51 52.16 29.71
C MET A 665 3.14 52.47 28.25
N GLY A 666 1.85 52.41 27.91
CA GLY A 666 1.35 52.81 26.60
C GLY A 666 1.61 54.30 26.31
N ILE A 667 1.31 55.19 27.26
CA ILE A 667 1.58 56.63 27.13
C ILE A 667 3.08 56.91 27.02
N ALA A 668 3.91 56.23 27.83
CA ALA A 668 5.36 56.36 27.76
C ALA A 668 5.91 55.93 26.39
N LEU A 669 5.37 54.85 25.82
CA LEU A 669 5.76 54.36 24.49
C LEU A 669 5.32 55.31 23.37
N ILE A 670 4.14 55.90 23.47
CA ILE A 670 3.66 56.94 22.53
C ILE A 670 4.53 58.20 22.64
N MET A 671 4.87 58.64 23.85
CA MET A 671 5.76 59.78 24.07
C MET A 671 7.17 59.53 23.53
N LEU A 672 7.67 58.30 23.67
CA LEU A 672 8.96 57.87 23.13
C LEU A 672 8.92 57.84 21.59
N MET A 673 7.86 57.31 20.99
CA MET A 673 7.67 57.35 19.54
C MET A 673 7.51 58.77 19.00
N ALA A 674 6.76 59.64 19.69
CA ALA A 674 6.62 61.05 19.31
C ALA A 674 7.96 61.80 19.44
N GLY A 675 8.75 61.50 20.49
CA GLY A 675 10.11 62.01 20.66
C GLY A 675 11.04 61.53 19.55
N PHE A 676 10.99 60.24 19.22
CA PHE A 676 11.77 59.65 18.13
C PHE A 676 11.41 60.27 16.77
N ILE A 677 10.12 60.43 16.47
CA ILE A 677 9.64 61.09 15.24
C ILE A 677 10.11 62.55 15.19
N LYS A 678 10.09 63.28 16.30
CA LYS A 678 10.54 64.68 16.37
C LYS A 678 12.06 64.84 16.23
N VAL A 679 12.83 63.85 16.69
CA VAL A 679 14.29 63.81 16.52
C VAL A 679 14.66 63.39 15.10
N CYS A 680 13.95 62.44 14.52
CA CYS A 680 14.19 61.98 13.15
C CYS A 680 13.64 62.92 12.08
N SER A 681 12.59 63.72 12.35
CA SER A 681 12.00 64.67 11.38
C SER A 681 12.93 65.80 10.97
N VAL A 682 13.96 66.10 11.77
CA VAL A 682 15.00 67.09 11.44
C VAL A 682 16.01 66.55 10.41
N HIS A 683 16.06 65.22 10.23
CA HIS A 683 17.02 64.53 9.35
C HIS A 683 16.36 63.73 8.22
N THR A 684 15.02 63.58 8.21
CA THR A 684 14.28 62.97 7.09
C THR A 684 13.89 64.02 6.04
N PRO A 685 14.23 63.82 4.76
CA PRO A 685 13.84 64.75 3.69
C PRO A 685 12.32 64.73 3.49
N SER A 686 11.71 65.92 3.43
CA SER A 686 10.28 66.12 3.16
C SER A 686 10.07 66.55 1.71
N SER A 687 9.05 65.99 1.04
CA SER A 687 8.63 66.37 -0.31
C SER A 687 7.85 67.69 -0.37
N ASN A 688 7.69 68.40 0.76
CA ASN A 688 6.91 69.63 0.88
C ASN A 688 7.80 70.87 0.63
N PRO A 689 7.58 71.66 -0.45
CA PRO A 689 8.45 72.76 -0.86
C PRO A 689 8.41 74.00 0.06
N LYS A 690 7.59 74.01 1.11
CA LYS A 690 7.49 75.13 2.09
C LYS A 690 8.33 74.93 3.37
N LEU A 691 9.03 73.80 3.52
CA LEU A 691 9.83 73.50 4.72
C LEU A 691 11.34 73.67 4.44
N PRO A 692 12.13 74.11 5.45
CA PRO A 692 13.58 74.29 5.29
C PRO A 692 14.29 72.94 5.07
N PRO A 693 15.39 72.92 4.29
CA PRO A 693 16.10 71.68 3.94
C PRO A 693 16.77 71.02 5.17
N PRO A 694 16.84 69.67 5.20
CA PRO A 694 17.35 68.90 6.34
C PRO A 694 18.86 69.10 6.56
N LYS A 695 19.30 69.10 7.83
CA LYS A 695 20.72 69.24 8.20
C LYS A 695 21.47 67.90 8.07
N PRO A 696 22.67 67.87 7.45
CA PRO A 696 23.45 66.64 7.33
C PRO A 696 24.04 66.18 8.67
N LEU A 697 24.01 64.86 8.91
CA LEU A 697 24.59 64.21 10.09
C LEU A 697 26.13 64.26 10.03
N PRO A 698 26.83 64.67 11.11
CA PRO A 698 28.28 64.65 11.15
C PRO A 698 28.81 63.22 11.44
N GLY A 699 29.79 62.76 10.64
CA GLY A 699 30.80 61.77 11.09
C GLY A 699 30.50 60.27 10.91
N THR A 700 30.53 59.80 9.67
CA THR A 700 31.13 58.53 9.14
C THR A 700 31.21 57.23 9.96
N LEU A 701 30.79 56.13 9.32
CA LEU A 701 31.61 54.90 9.22
C LEU A 701 31.63 54.39 7.76
N LYS A 702 32.77 54.60 7.09
CA LYS A 702 33.14 53.92 5.84
C LYS A 702 33.50 52.45 6.16
N ARG A 703 32.93 51.47 5.46
CA ARG A 703 33.56 50.14 5.34
C ARG A 703 33.30 49.45 3.99
N ARG A 704 34.38 49.45 3.19
CA ARG A 704 34.93 48.50 2.20
C ARG A 704 34.00 47.83 1.16
N ARG A 705 34.29 48.15 -0.10
CA ARG A 705 33.91 47.40 -1.31
C ARG A 705 34.65 46.05 -1.38
N PRO A 706 34.03 44.97 -1.92
CA PRO A 706 34.71 43.73 -2.28
C PRO A 706 35.56 43.89 -3.56
N PRO A 707 36.56 43.01 -3.80
CA PRO A 707 37.46 43.11 -4.95
C PRO A 707 36.81 42.64 -6.26
N GLN A 708 37.21 43.27 -7.36
CA GLN A 708 36.82 42.91 -8.74
C GLN A 708 37.47 41.60 -9.20
N PRO A 709 36.78 40.78 -10.01
CA PRO A 709 37.43 39.80 -10.87
C PRO A 709 38.02 40.47 -12.12
N MET A 710 39.25 40.05 -12.48
CA MET A 710 39.92 40.39 -13.73
C MET A 710 39.10 39.93 -14.95
N GLN A 711 38.81 40.84 -15.87
CA GLN A 711 38.51 40.50 -17.27
C GLN A 711 39.10 41.56 -18.22
N GLN A 712 39.56 41.05 -19.36
CA GLN A 712 40.50 41.61 -20.33
C GLN A 712 40.11 42.95 -21.00
N PRO A 713 41.09 43.68 -21.58
CA PRO A 713 40.84 44.98 -22.20
C PRO A 713 40.27 44.83 -23.62
N GLN A 714 39.15 45.50 -23.91
CA GLN A 714 38.72 45.75 -25.28
C GLN A 714 38.66 47.26 -25.58
N ARG A 715 39.29 47.60 -26.69
CA ARG A 715 39.50 48.93 -27.24
C ARG A 715 38.18 49.65 -27.56
N GLN A 716 38.14 50.92 -27.16
CA GLN A 716 37.57 52.10 -27.84
C GLN A 716 36.91 51.88 -29.22
N ARG A 717 35.66 52.35 -29.42
CA ARG A 717 35.23 53.63 -30.04
C ARG A 717 33.70 53.62 -30.36
N PRO A 718 33.03 54.72 -30.81
CA PRO A 718 31.88 55.29 -30.09
C PRO A 718 30.56 55.40 -30.91
N ARG A 719 29.49 55.82 -30.18
CA ARG A 719 28.33 56.66 -30.59
C ARG A 719 27.46 56.28 -31.79
N GLU A 720 26.15 56.18 -31.54
CA GLU A 720 24.96 56.71 -32.28
C GLU A 720 23.73 55.89 -31.83
N SER A 721 22.76 56.41 -31.05
CA SER A 721 21.61 57.28 -31.34
C SER A 721 20.50 56.67 -32.21
N TYR A 722 19.24 56.87 -31.76
CA TYR A 722 17.93 56.60 -32.41
C TYR A 722 17.44 55.14 -32.42
N GLN A 723 16.16 54.78 -32.37
CA GLN A 723 14.85 55.37 -32.00
C GLN A 723 13.84 54.21 -32.15
N MET A 724 12.75 54.20 -31.39
CA MET A 724 11.64 53.25 -31.57
C MET A 724 11.03 53.35 -32.98
N GLY A 725 10.58 52.22 -33.53
CA GLY A 725 9.78 52.21 -34.76
C GLY A 725 9.23 50.85 -35.19
N HIS A 726 8.07 50.50 -34.64
CA HIS A 726 6.90 49.88 -35.29
C HIS A 726 6.99 48.68 -36.27
N MET A 727 6.08 47.74 -35.96
CA MET A 727 5.07 47.10 -36.82
C MET A 727 5.36 45.77 -37.56
N ARG A 728 4.39 44.86 -37.33
CA ARG A 728 3.78 43.87 -38.23
C ARG A 728 4.66 42.71 -38.70
N ARG A 729 4.36 41.51 -38.20
CA ARG A 729 3.27 40.68 -38.71
C ARG A 729 2.85 39.64 -37.69
#